data_AF-A0A3A8M292-F1
#
_entry.id   AF-A0A3A8M292-F1
#
_cell.length_a   1.000
_cell.length_b   1.000
_cell.length_c   1.000
_cell.angle_alpha   90.00
_cell.angle_beta   90.00
_cell.angle_gamma   90.00
#
_symmetry.space_group_name_H-M   'P 1'
#
loop_
_entity.id
_entity.type
_entity.pdbx_description
1 polymer ?
#
loop_
_entity_poly.entity_id
_entity_poly.type
_entity_poly.pdbx_seq_one_letter_code
_entity_poly.pdbx_strand_id
1 'polypeptide(L)'
;MKKILNVVVFSLLVAAPAWADEVDDRVRAIDDNLSRIKDKLDGIVSDSSSSDIDSALDYLNTVKSEVDRLKSLDPQSDPGKSMAYYYPDWIPKFRESAQALKRMKDFQVKADESRLAERCTEADRNLKAFMQNFVERKDPNGVSKISDEVEKIGRQYSDEYKRMQEVHGEMDRARGYARYFSESQGRWSDVKGELHDGVSDIWDRWTRRMDETKTKCQELARGRDADAVKDALAKLGDSSRARREITERIHQALDQAGNSLSGAGARTGTSELDSALGSSTEVATQLDQLRNMRGEDDTAKRMTDVWPDKNKEFRRSVELLKQVKAQQFSFDGIPVACKTTEDQLMGTVRAYLGALDDADEGVKVVTERSERFATETRQQLDAAERKYSEQERLLEEAKRFAFDEGRWRSVRDRVQETASAMQRHMRTRLDESKVACGKLSQGTNNPDIVNALKVLRDRDLLVKTTLERVARDYEEWKKERRGLKPGGRFRQENADKLLQAFCDQDEYQLADRVQRVADEVASVMGNLQRQYLDRLKRLQEDVKAVESTKNPTLKAEVNRQKRNMAATYKRLEDAGNLGILRGRNNPMVNMYLENGNKKHLAYQTGCTAMEYEIPGGRIDCVNVSDGSCEVIEIKPNSSSGRSAGEAQIASRKSVLEDLHRNNRLGGLMQRCVKDGSLNIRYSVRYYEYCPVGIAHIDVQSEDPDE
;
A
#
# COMPACT_ATOMS: atom_id res chain seq x y z
N MET A 1 -116.01 118.23 94.38
CA MET A 1 -116.62 117.00 94.89
C MET A 1 -116.47 115.89 93.85
N LYS A 2 -115.75 114.82 94.22
CA LYS A 2 -115.82 113.39 93.78
C LYS A 2 -116.06 112.97 92.30
N LYS A 3 -115.27 111.93 91.92
CA LYS A 3 -115.33 110.92 90.81
C LYS A 3 -114.55 111.34 89.55
N ILE A 4 -113.45 110.69 89.10
CA ILE A 4 -113.02 109.27 88.87
C ILE A 4 -113.84 108.52 87.79
N LEU A 5 -113.20 108.27 86.63
CA LEU A 5 -113.20 107.06 85.76
C LEU A 5 -112.25 107.37 84.57
N ASN A 6 -111.03 106.84 84.41
CA ASN A 6 -110.55 105.49 84.04
C ASN A 6 -111.15 104.88 82.75
N VAL A 7 -110.38 104.92 81.65
CA VAL A 7 -110.36 103.92 80.56
C VAL A 7 -108.89 103.59 80.26
N VAL A 8 -108.63 102.29 80.23
CA VAL A 8 -107.34 101.58 80.22
C VAL A 8 -106.84 101.37 78.80
N VAL A 9 -105.54 101.59 78.59
CA VAL A 9 -104.76 101.21 77.40
C VAL A 9 -104.37 99.73 77.53
N PHE A 10 -104.68 98.93 76.51
CA PHE A 10 -104.24 97.54 76.38
C PHE A 10 -102.87 97.51 75.68
N SER A 11 -101.82 97.16 76.42
CA SER A 11 -100.49 96.86 75.87
C SER A 11 -100.30 95.34 75.86
N LEU A 12 -100.24 94.74 74.66
CA LEU A 12 -99.77 93.38 74.47
C LEU A 12 -98.24 93.36 74.62
N LEU A 13 -97.77 92.75 75.72
CA LEU A 13 -96.39 92.29 75.89
C LEU A 13 -96.34 90.83 75.43
N VAL A 14 -95.75 90.59 74.26
CA VAL A 14 -95.36 89.24 73.83
C VAL A 14 -94.09 88.86 74.58
N ALA A 15 -94.18 87.84 75.44
CA ALA A 15 -93.02 87.22 76.04
C ALA A 15 -92.40 86.22 75.05
N ALA A 16 -91.17 86.50 74.63
CA ALA A 16 -90.19 85.49 74.20
C ALA A 16 -88.84 85.99 74.73
N PRO A 17 -88.16 85.27 75.64
CA PRO A 17 -87.02 84.45 75.17
C PRO A 17 -86.68 83.26 76.08
N ALA A 18 -86.50 82.10 75.46
CA ALA A 18 -85.69 80.97 75.96
C ALA A 18 -85.12 80.18 74.78
N TRP A 19 -85.80 80.27 73.63
CA TRP A 19 -85.46 79.61 72.37
C TRP A 19 -84.37 80.34 71.55
N ALA A 20 -84.13 81.65 71.78
CA ALA A 20 -83.16 82.43 71.02
C ALA A 20 -81.70 82.12 71.41
N ASP A 21 -81.42 81.99 72.71
CA ASP A 21 -80.06 81.65 73.20
C ASP A 21 -79.65 80.24 72.76
N GLU A 22 -80.59 79.28 72.77
CA GLU A 22 -80.30 77.92 72.33
C GLU A 22 -80.01 77.85 70.82
N VAL A 23 -80.72 78.61 69.98
CA VAL A 23 -80.42 78.70 68.54
C VAL A 23 -79.00 79.21 68.29
N ASP A 24 -78.58 80.28 68.97
CA ASP A 24 -77.23 80.85 68.84
C ASP A 24 -76.13 79.89 69.30
N ASP A 25 -76.35 79.17 70.41
CA ASP A 25 -75.41 78.18 70.92
C ASP A 25 -75.22 77.00 69.94
N ARG A 26 -76.29 76.53 69.30
CA ARG A 26 -76.21 75.49 68.27
C ARG A 26 -75.50 75.97 67.00
N VAL A 27 -75.77 77.20 66.57
CA VAL A 27 -75.07 77.84 65.44
C VAL A 27 -73.56 77.90 65.72
N ARG A 28 -73.15 78.39 66.90
CA ARG A 28 -71.73 78.42 67.30
C ARG A 28 -71.12 77.02 67.33
N ALA A 29 -71.80 76.04 67.91
CA ALA A 29 -71.31 74.67 67.96
C ALA A 29 -71.12 74.05 66.55
N ILE A 30 -72.01 74.36 65.61
CA ILE A 30 -71.87 73.93 64.21
C ILE A 30 -70.62 74.57 63.58
N ASP A 31 -70.46 75.89 63.71
CA ASP A 31 -69.31 76.61 63.14
C ASP A 31 -67.97 76.18 63.76
N ASP A 32 -67.94 75.94 65.07
CA ASP A 32 -66.74 75.44 65.78
C ASP A 32 -66.35 74.05 65.27
N ASN A 33 -67.31 73.14 65.08
CA ASN A 33 -67.02 71.82 64.53
C ASN A 33 -66.64 71.87 63.05
N LEU A 34 -67.21 72.77 62.24
CA LEU A 34 -66.76 73.01 60.87
C LEU A 34 -65.33 73.56 60.82
N SER A 35 -64.96 74.41 61.78
CA SER A 35 -63.59 74.91 61.93
C SER A 35 -62.63 73.77 62.33
N ARG A 36 -63.04 72.87 63.22
CA ARG A 36 -62.25 71.67 63.55
C ARG A 36 -62.11 70.71 62.38
N ILE A 37 -63.15 70.56 61.54
CA ILE A 37 -63.08 69.78 60.30
C ILE A 37 -62.04 70.39 59.37
N LYS A 38 -62.09 71.72 59.17
CA LYS A 38 -61.11 72.46 58.37
C LYS A 38 -59.68 72.19 58.88
N ASP A 39 -59.43 72.39 60.17
CA ASP A 39 -58.10 72.20 60.77
C ASP A 39 -57.58 70.76 60.65
N LYS A 40 -58.49 69.78 60.56
CA LYS A 40 -58.16 68.37 60.33
C LYS A 40 -57.91 68.01 58.87
N LEU A 41 -58.36 68.83 57.94
CA LEU A 41 -58.07 68.67 56.51
C LEU A 41 -56.83 69.46 56.08
N ASP A 42 -56.48 70.52 56.80
CA ASP A 42 -55.27 71.30 56.57
C ASP A 42 -54.02 70.42 56.67
N GLY A 43 -53.14 70.51 55.67
CA GLY A 43 -51.87 69.80 55.65
C GLY A 43 -51.94 68.27 55.45
N ILE A 44 -53.11 67.70 55.16
CA ILE A 44 -53.34 66.23 55.15
C ILE A 44 -52.38 65.43 54.25
N VAL A 45 -51.79 66.03 53.21
CA VAL A 45 -50.78 65.38 52.35
C VAL A 45 -49.52 64.98 53.10
N SER A 46 -49.14 65.73 54.13
CA SER A 46 -47.92 65.56 54.91
C SER A 46 -48.04 64.51 56.00
N ASP A 47 -49.28 64.14 56.36
CA ASP A 47 -49.52 63.17 57.42
C ASP A 47 -49.11 61.75 57.03
N SER A 48 -48.81 60.94 58.04
CA SER A 48 -48.42 59.55 57.84
C SER A 48 -49.60 58.59 57.69
N SER A 49 -50.84 59.05 57.94
CA SER A 49 -52.05 58.21 57.88
C SER A 49 -53.29 59.03 57.49
N SER A 50 -54.45 58.38 57.42
CA SER A 50 -55.74 59.02 57.18
C SER A 50 -56.52 59.38 58.47
N SER A 51 -55.87 59.32 59.64
CA SER A 51 -56.48 59.58 60.96
C SER A 51 -57.15 60.94 61.10
N ASP A 52 -56.61 61.98 60.48
CA ASP A 52 -57.18 63.32 60.57
C ASP A 52 -58.46 63.46 59.72
N ILE A 53 -58.58 62.71 58.62
CA ILE A 53 -59.83 62.61 57.86
C ILE A 53 -60.90 61.84 58.65
N ASP A 54 -60.51 60.78 59.36
CA ASP A 54 -61.43 60.08 60.28
C ASP A 54 -61.91 61.01 61.39
N SER A 55 -61.01 61.81 61.96
CA SER A 55 -61.36 62.84 62.95
C SER A 55 -62.32 63.90 62.37
N ALA A 56 -62.11 64.33 61.13
CA ALA A 56 -63.00 65.24 60.42
C ALA A 56 -64.40 64.62 60.19
N LEU A 57 -64.48 63.33 59.85
CA LEU A 57 -65.73 62.60 59.71
C LEU A 57 -66.47 62.44 61.06
N ASP A 58 -65.74 62.31 62.16
CA ASP A 58 -66.31 62.28 63.50
C ASP A 58 -66.87 63.64 63.94
N TYR A 59 -66.15 64.74 63.67
CA TYR A 59 -66.69 66.09 63.87
C TYR A 59 -67.91 66.35 62.97
N LEU A 60 -67.95 65.80 61.77
CA LEU A 60 -69.11 65.88 60.88
C LEU A 60 -70.35 65.18 61.47
N ASN A 61 -70.18 64.06 62.19
CA ASN A 61 -71.28 63.42 62.92
C ASN A 61 -71.82 64.36 64.02
N THR A 62 -70.94 65.12 64.67
CA THR A 62 -71.32 66.14 65.65
C THR A 62 -72.07 67.30 64.98
N VAL A 63 -71.58 67.82 63.85
CA VAL A 63 -72.28 68.83 63.03
C VAL A 63 -73.68 68.35 62.66
N LYS A 64 -73.83 67.09 62.22
CA LYS A 64 -75.15 66.52 61.90
C LYS A 64 -76.10 66.53 63.09
N SER A 65 -75.64 66.06 64.25
CA SER A 65 -76.43 66.06 65.48
C SER A 65 -76.87 67.47 65.87
N GLU A 66 -75.99 68.45 65.77
CA GLU A 66 -76.30 69.84 66.11
C GLU A 66 -77.22 70.50 65.08
N VAL A 67 -77.08 70.19 63.79
CA VAL A 67 -77.99 70.64 62.71
C VAL A 67 -79.40 70.04 62.89
N ASP A 68 -79.50 68.76 63.22
CA ASP A 68 -80.80 68.09 63.45
C ASP A 68 -81.52 68.71 64.67
N ARG A 69 -80.78 69.04 65.73
CA ARG A 69 -81.29 69.79 66.89
C ARG A 69 -81.71 71.21 66.51
N LEU A 70 -80.85 71.95 65.80
CA LEU A 70 -81.15 73.31 65.33
C LEU A 70 -82.40 73.33 64.45
N LYS A 71 -82.59 72.34 63.57
CA LYS A 71 -83.78 72.19 62.73
C LYS A 71 -85.05 71.97 63.55
N SER A 72 -84.98 71.25 64.66
CA SER A 72 -86.12 71.03 65.56
C SER A 72 -86.58 72.31 66.29
N LEU A 73 -85.73 73.33 66.36
CA LEU A 73 -86.01 74.63 66.98
C LEU A 73 -86.65 75.64 66.01
N ASP A 74 -86.80 75.29 64.73
CA ASP A 74 -87.39 76.12 63.66
C ASP A 74 -86.89 77.59 63.64
N PRO A 75 -85.56 77.81 63.46
CA PRO A 75 -84.97 79.13 63.52
C PRO A 75 -85.50 80.06 62.41
N GLN A 76 -85.94 81.25 62.81
CA GLN A 76 -86.56 82.22 61.89
C GLN A 76 -85.58 83.22 61.26
N SER A 77 -84.37 83.34 61.81
CA SER A 77 -83.32 84.26 61.37
C SER A 77 -82.06 83.55 60.90
N ASP A 78 -81.33 84.19 60.00
CA ASP A 78 -80.00 83.76 59.59
C ASP A 78 -78.96 84.08 60.70
N PRO A 79 -77.89 83.27 60.83
CA PRO A 79 -77.55 82.13 59.96
C PRO A 79 -78.29 80.82 60.30
N GLY A 80 -78.97 80.73 61.44
CA GLY A 80 -79.60 79.49 61.92
C GLY A 80 -80.64 78.90 60.96
N LYS A 81 -81.48 79.75 60.35
CA LYS A 81 -82.47 79.37 59.32
C LYS A 81 -81.81 78.68 58.12
N SER A 82 -80.78 79.29 57.56
CA SER A 82 -80.05 78.74 56.42
C SER A 82 -79.35 77.42 56.77
N MET A 83 -78.75 77.31 57.95
CA MET A 83 -78.10 76.07 58.42
C MET A 83 -79.10 74.92 58.56
N ALA A 84 -80.25 75.16 59.22
CA ALA A 84 -81.30 74.15 59.41
C ALA A 84 -81.91 73.65 58.09
N TYR A 85 -81.94 74.51 57.06
CA TYR A 85 -82.51 74.20 55.76
C TYR A 85 -81.52 73.47 54.83
N TYR A 86 -80.31 74.03 54.63
CA TYR A 86 -79.38 73.54 53.61
C TYR A 86 -78.38 72.48 54.11
N TYR A 87 -77.92 72.56 55.36
CA TYR A 87 -76.83 71.69 55.84
C TYR A 87 -77.19 70.19 55.89
N PRO A 88 -78.44 69.77 56.15
CA PRO A 88 -78.82 68.35 56.07
C PRO A 88 -78.49 67.69 54.73
N ASP A 89 -78.53 68.45 53.63
CA ASP A 89 -78.20 67.97 52.28
C ASP A 89 -76.69 68.04 51.98
N TRP A 90 -75.97 68.98 52.60
CA TRP A 90 -74.54 69.18 52.38
C TRP A 90 -73.68 68.18 53.14
N ILE A 91 -74.06 67.85 54.37
CA ILE A 91 -73.37 66.89 55.24
C ILE A 91 -73.11 65.53 54.55
N PRO A 92 -74.11 64.85 53.94
CA PRO A 92 -73.86 63.59 53.25
C PRO A 92 -72.95 63.75 52.02
N LYS A 93 -73.08 64.83 51.24
CA LYS A 93 -72.19 65.11 50.11
C LYS A 93 -70.73 65.28 50.56
N PHE A 94 -70.51 66.05 51.63
CA PHE A 94 -69.18 66.22 52.21
C PHE A 94 -68.63 64.89 52.74
N ARG A 95 -69.45 64.07 53.41
CA ARG A 95 -69.04 62.73 53.89
C ARG A 95 -68.52 61.87 52.74
N GLU A 96 -69.24 61.80 51.63
CA GLU A 96 -68.82 61.02 50.45
C GLU A 96 -67.49 61.54 49.87
N SER A 97 -67.34 62.86 49.77
CA SER A 97 -66.10 63.47 49.29
C SER A 97 -64.92 63.28 50.25
N ALA A 98 -65.12 63.39 51.56
CA ALA A 98 -64.11 63.13 52.57
C ALA A 98 -63.71 61.64 52.63
N GLN A 99 -64.65 60.70 52.43
CA GLN A 99 -64.34 59.28 52.28
C GLN A 99 -63.56 58.98 50.99
N ALA A 100 -63.79 59.73 49.92
CA ALA A 100 -62.97 59.65 48.71
C ALA A 100 -61.55 60.19 48.96
N LEU A 101 -61.41 61.32 49.65
CA LEU A 101 -60.10 61.84 50.09
C LEU A 101 -59.37 60.82 50.98
N LYS A 102 -60.08 60.16 51.91
CA LYS A 102 -59.52 59.09 52.75
C LYS A 102 -58.90 57.97 51.91
N ARG A 103 -59.65 57.46 50.92
CA ARG A 103 -59.15 56.43 50.01
C ARG A 103 -57.90 56.89 49.25
N MET A 104 -57.89 58.14 48.77
CA MET A 104 -56.68 58.71 48.15
C MET A 104 -55.50 58.70 49.13
N LYS A 105 -55.70 59.13 50.37
CA LYS A 105 -54.65 59.14 51.40
C LYS A 105 -54.12 57.74 51.70
N ASP A 106 -55.00 56.76 51.86
CA ASP A 106 -54.62 55.37 52.11
C ASP A 106 -53.80 54.79 50.94
N PHE A 107 -54.13 55.14 49.69
CA PHE A 107 -53.31 54.75 48.53
C PHE A 107 -51.94 55.43 48.53
N GLN A 108 -51.89 56.73 48.80
CA GLN A 108 -50.62 57.48 48.92
C GLN A 108 -49.69 56.82 49.95
N VAL A 109 -50.19 56.55 51.15
CA VAL A 109 -49.41 55.93 52.24
C VAL A 109 -48.89 54.56 51.82
N LYS A 110 -49.75 53.70 51.24
CA LYS A 110 -49.32 52.38 50.74
C LYS A 110 -48.25 52.46 49.66
N ALA A 111 -48.35 53.41 48.74
CA ALA A 111 -47.32 53.61 47.71
C ALA A 111 -46.00 54.13 48.30
N ASP A 112 -46.06 55.06 49.26
CA ASP A 112 -44.88 55.55 49.96
C ASP A 112 -44.17 54.42 50.72
N GLU A 113 -44.92 53.56 51.44
CA GLU A 113 -44.40 52.38 52.14
C GLU A 113 -43.80 51.32 51.21
N SER A 114 -44.41 51.09 50.04
CA SER A 114 -43.96 50.06 49.08
C SER A 114 -42.55 50.31 48.54
N ARG A 115 -42.13 51.59 48.49
CA ARG A 115 -40.84 52.04 47.93
C ARG A 115 -40.50 51.38 46.60
N LEU A 116 -41.51 51.24 45.73
CA LEU A 116 -41.38 50.48 44.49
C LEU A 116 -40.30 51.06 43.55
N ALA A 117 -40.24 52.38 43.41
CA ALA A 117 -39.22 53.05 42.60
C ALA A 117 -37.79 52.76 43.10
N GLU A 118 -37.57 52.76 44.41
CA GLU A 118 -36.28 52.44 45.03
C GLU A 118 -35.93 50.96 44.82
N ARG A 119 -36.89 50.05 45.05
CA ARG A 119 -36.72 48.60 44.82
C ARG A 119 -36.42 48.27 43.35
N CYS A 120 -37.05 48.96 42.40
CA CYS A 120 -36.75 48.82 40.98
C CYS A 120 -35.33 49.32 40.66
N THR A 121 -34.91 50.44 41.26
CA THR A 121 -33.54 50.95 41.07
C THR A 121 -32.49 49.97 41.59
N GLU A 122 -32.73 49.36 42.74
CA GLU A 122 -31.83 48.35 43.31
C GLU A 122 -31.80 47.06 42.47
N ALA A 123 -32.96 46.58 42.03
CA ALA A 123 -33.04 45.40 41.17
C ALA A 123 -32.36 45.61 39.81
N ASP A 124 -32.48 46.79 39.19
CA ASP A 124 -31.79 47.13 37.95
C ASP A 124 -30.26 47.11 38.13
N ARG A 125 -29.75 47.69 39.22
CA ARG A 125 -28.32 47.63 39.55
C ARG A 125 -27.83 46.20 39.77
N ASN A 126 -28.57 45.42 40.55
CA ASN A 126 -28.22 44.02 40.83
C ASN A 126 -28.25 43.17 39.57
N LEU A 127 -29.25 43.36 38.70
CA LEU A 127 -29.34 42.66 37.43
C LEU A 127 -28.18 43.04 36.50
N LYS A 128 -27.83 44.32 36.39
CA LYS A 128 -26.67 44.77 35.59
C LYS A 128 -25.37 44.16 36.11
N ALA A 129 -25.13 44.17 37.42
CA ALA A 129 -23.96 43.55 38.03
C ALA A 129 -23.92 42.03 37.79
N PHE A 130 -25.06 41.36 37.91
CA PHE A 130 -25.21 39.93 37.63
C PHE A 130 -24.84 39.60 36.18
N MET A 131 -25.39 40.34 35.21
CA MET A 131 -25.09 40.16 33.79
C MET A 131 -23.61 40.43 33.48
N GLN A 132 -23.06 41.52 34.03
CA GLN A 132 -21.69 41.94 33.79
C GLN A 132 -20.67 40.88 34.24
N ASN A 133 -20.93 40.19 35.36
CA ASN A 133 -20.08 39.10 35.83
C ASN A 133 -19.95 37.95 34.81
N PHE A 134 -21.00 37.63 34.05
CA PHE A 134 -20.92 36.62 32.99
C PHE A 134 -20.22 37.15 31.74
N VAL A 135 -20.53 38.40 31.34
CA VAL A 135 -19.95 39.04 30.14
C VAL A 135 -18.43 39.19 30.26
N GLU A 136 -17.94 39.71 31.40
CA GLU A 136 -16.50 39.91 31.64
C GLU A 136 -15.74 38.59 31.67
N ARG A 137 -16.33 37.55 32.27
CA ARG A 137 -15.76 36.20 32.34
C ARG A 137 -15.97 35.38 31.06
N LYS A 138 -16.73 35.92 30.09
CA LYS A 138 -17.16 35.24 28.87
C LYS A 138 -17.78 33.86 29.13
N ASP A 139 -18.47 33.70 30.27
CA ASP A 139 -18.98 32.40 30.75
C ASP A 139 -20.14 31.93 29.86
N PRO A 140 -20.01 30.75 29.20
CA PRO A 140 -21.06 30.20 28.33
C PRO A 140 -22.41 30.00 29.03
N ASN A 141 -22.41 29.76 30.35
CA ASN A 141 -23.64 29.56 31.12
C ASN A 141 -24.42 30.87 31.34
N GLY A 142 -23.82 32.02 31.02
CA GLY A 142 -24.48 33.31 31.16
C GLY A 142 -25.73 33.44 30.29
N VAL A 143 -25.76 32.82 29.11
CA VAL A 143 -26.92 32.93 28.20
C VAL A 143 -28.20 32.39 28.84
N SER A 144 -28.13 31.22 29.49
CA SER A 144 -29.27 30.64 30.19
C SER A 144 -29.55 31.35 31.52
N LYS A 145 -28.52 31.52 32.36
CA LYS A 145 -28.69 32.11 33.70
C LYS A 145 -29.19 33.56 33.68
N ILE A 146 -28.72 34.37 32.72
CA ILE A 146 -29.24 35.74 32.53
C ILE A 146 -30.70 35.68 32.08
N SER A 147 -31.03 34.82 31.11
CA SER A 147 -32.41 34.71 30.62
C SER A 147 -33.40 34.32 31.72
N ASP A 148 -33.02 33.38 32.60
CA ASP A 148 -33.85 32.92 33.71
C ASP A 148 -34.05 34.01 34.78
N GLU A 149 -32.96 34.66 35.21
CA GLU A 149 -33.03 35.70 36.24
C GLU A 149 -33.78 36.94 35.75
N VAL A 150 -33.56 37.33 34.49
CA VAL A 150 -34.27 38.46 33.86
C VAL A 150 -35.76 38.18 33.72
N GLU A 151 -36.15 36.95 33.39
CA GLU A 151 -37.56 36.57 33.28
C GLU A 151 -38.25 36.59 34.65
N LYS A 152 -37.56 36.10 35.69
CA LYS A 152 -38.04 36.16 37.07
C LYS A 152 -38.24 37.61 37.55
N ILE A 153 -37.21 38.46 37.39
CA ILE A 153 -37.27 39.88 37.77
C ILE A 153 -38.32 40.61 36.93
N GLY A 154 -38.34 40.40 35.62
CA GLY A 154 -39.26 41.06 34.71
C GLY A 154 -40.72 40.77 35.03
N ARG A 155 -41.07 39.50 35.33
CA ARG A 155 -42.43 39.13 35.77
C ARG A 155 -42.79 39.83 37.08
N GLN A 156 -41.94 39.73 38.10
CA GLN A 156 -42.19 40.31 39.42
C GLN A 156 -42.49 41.81 39.34
N TYR A 157 -41.61 42.59 38.68
CA TYR A 157 -41.76 44.04 38.64
C TYR A 157 -42.78 44.53 37.59
N SER A 158 -43.07 43.74 36.54
CA SER A 158 -44.19 44.02 35.63
C SER A 158 -45.54 43.91 36.34
N ASP A 159 -45.72 42.89 37.18
CA ASP A 159 -46.95 42.70 37.95
C ASP A 159 -47.12 43.78 39.02
N GLU A 160 -46.06 44.12 39.77
CA GLU A 160 -46.10 45.21 40.76
C GLU A 160 -46.39 46.57 40.09
N TYR A 161 -45.78 46.85 38.93
CA TYR A 161 -46.01 48.08 38.19
C TYR A 161 -47.45 48.17 37.64
N LYS A 162 -48.00 47.08 37.10
CA LYS A 162 -49.41 47.04 36.64
C LYS A 162 -50.39 47.33 37.77
N ARG A 163 -50.21 46.72 38.94
CA ARG A 163 -51.05 47.01 40.12
C ARG A 163 -51.02 48.49 40.48
N MET A 164 -49.84 49.11 40.43
CA MET A 164 -49.69 50.53 40.70
C MET A 164 -50.38 51.42 39.64
N GLN A 165 -50.41 51.00 38.36
CA GLN A 165 -51.19 51.65 37.31
C GLN A 165 -52.70 51.52 37.53
N GLU A 166 -53.18 50.36 37.98
CA GLU A 166 -54.59 50.15 38.33
C GLU A 166 -55.01 51.07 39.48
N VAL A 167 -54.19 51.16 40.52
CA VAL A 167 -54.42 52.09 41.65
C VAL A 167 -54.40 53.54 41.17
N HIS A 168 -53.56 53.92 40.21
CA HIS A 168 -53.59 55.29 39.65
C HIS A 168 -54.95 55.64 39.03
N GLY A 169 -55.60 54.69 38.33
CA GLY A 169 -56.96 54.88 37.82
C GLY A 169 -58.02 54.96 38.93
N GLU A 170 -57.84 54.26 40.05
CA GLU A 170 -58.70 54.39 41.24
C GLU A 170 -58.51 55.74 41.93
N MET A 171 -57.26 56.19 42.04
CA MET A 171 -56.87 57.49 42.59
C MET A 171 -57.52 58.64 41.80
N ASP A 172 -57.57 58.56 40.46
CA ASP A 172 -58.20 59.58 39.61
C ASP A 172 -59.72 59.62 39.80
N ARG A 173 -60.37 58.45 39.92
CA ARG A 173 -61.80 58.38 40.25
C ARG A 173 -62.09 58.96 41.64
N ALA A 174 -61.28 58.59 42.64
CA ALA A 174 -61.40 59.10 44.00
C ALA A 174 -61.21 60.63 44.06
N ARG A 175 -60.26 61.17 43.27
CA ARG A 175 -60.08 62.62 43.07
C ARG A 175 -61.34 63.29 42.55
N GLY A 176 -62.00 62.69 41.55
CA GLY A 176 -63.28 63.18 41.03
C GLY A 176 -64.38 63.23 42.10
N TYR A 177 -64.53 62.16 42.88
CA TYR A 177 -65.53 62.10 43.97
C TYR A 177 -65.21 63.06 45.12
N ALA A 178 -63.93 63.24 45.46
CA ALA A 178 -63.52 64.14 46.52
C ALA A 178 -63.75 65.62 46.16
N ARG A 179 -63.66 65.97 44.87
CA ARG A 179 -63.99 67.32 44.36
C ARG A 179 -65.48 67.57 44.15
N TYR A 180 -66.34 66.56 44.31
CA TYR A 180 -67.78 66.69 44.09
C TYR A 180 -68.45 67.65 45.09
N PHE A 181 -67.94 67.73 46.33
CA PHE A 181 -68.42 68.70 47.31
C PHE A 181 -68.09 70.14 46.84
N SER A 182 -69.14 70.89 46.50
CA SER A 182 -69.03 72.21 45.87
C SER A 182 -69.62 73.35 46.69
N GLU A 183 -70.22 73.03 47.83
CA GLU A 183 -70.96 73.98 48.67
C GLU A 183 -70.00 74.98 49.32
N SER A 184 -70.34 76.27 49.29
CA SER A 184 -69.41 77.35 49.65
C SER A 184 -70.03 78.45 50.51
N GLN A 185 -71.15 78.18 51.18
CA GLN A 185 -71.77 79.17 52.07
C GLN A 185 -71.25 79.05 53.50
N GLY A 186 -70.93 80.18 54.13
CA GLY A 186 -70.43 80.21 55.51
C GLY A 186 -69.14 79.39 55.66
N ARG A 187 -68.98 78.72 56.80
CA ARG A 187 -67.80 77.90 57.12
C ARG A 187 -67.54 76.73 56.17
N TRP A 188 -68.53 76.33 55.37
CA TRP A 188 -68.32 75.31 54.34
C TRP A 188 -67.37 75.78 53.23
N SER A 189 -67.21 77.09 52.98
CA SER A 189 -66.19 77.57 52.04
C SER A 189 -64.78 77.17 52.49
N ASP A 190 -64.51 77.29 53.79
CA ASP A 190 -63.20 77.00 54.38
C ASP A 190 -62.95 75.49 54.35
N VAL A 191 -63.94 74.69 54.77
CA VAL A 191 -63.89 73.22 54.72
C VAL A 191 -63.70 72.69 53.29
N LYS A 192 -64.41 73.29 52.31
CA LYS A 192 -64.26 72.95 50.90
C LYS A 192 -62.85 73.28 50.40
N GLY A 193 -62.31 74.44 50.78
CA GLY A 193 -60.95 74.87 50.45
C GLY A 193 -59.93 73.81 50.83
N GLU A 194 -59.87 73.46 52.12
CA GLU A 194 -58.92 72.46 52.62
C GLU A 194 -59.14 71.07 52.04
N LEU A 195 -60.40 70.67 51.82
CA LEU A 195 -60.72 69.41 51.14
C LEU A 195 -60.14 69.39 49.72
N HIS A 196 -60.33 70.47 48.95
CA HIS A 196 -59.89 70.56 47.55
C HIS A 196 -58.37 70.71 47.45
N ASP A 197 -57.74 71.42 48.38
CA ASP A 197 -56.29 71.57 48.49
C ASP A 197 -55.66 70.21 48.85
N GLY A 198 -56.18 69.53 49.88
CA GLY A 198 -55.75 68.18 50.24
C GLY A 198 -55.88 67.17 49.09
N VAL A 199 -56.97 67.22 48.31
CA VAL A 199 -57.12 66.39 47.10
C VAL A 199 -56.04 66.69 46.07
N SER A 200 -55.76 67.97 45.82
CA SER A 200 -54.81 68.40 44.80
C SER A 200 -53.38 68.03 45.19
N ASP A 201 -53.00 68.28 46.45
CA ASP A 201 -51.68 67.97 46.97
C ASP A 201 -51.38 66.47 46.99
N ILE A 202 -52.35 65.65 47.44
CA ILE A 202 -52.22 64.19 47.42
C ILE A 202 -52.08 63.69 45.98
N TRP A 203 -52.89 64.21 45.05
CA TRP A 203 -52.83 63.82 43.64
C TRP A 203 -51.50 64.19 42.97
N ASP A 204 -50.97 65.39 43.24
CA ASP A 204 -49.72 65.86 42.68
C ASP A 204 -48.53 65.03 43.20
N ARG A 205 -48.53 64.73 44.50
CA ARG A 205 -47.53 63.82 45.11
C ARG A 205 -47.63 62.42 44.53
N TRP A 206 -48.83 61.87 44.41
CA TRP A 206 -49.08 60.55 43.80
C TRP A 206 -48.58 60.49 42.36
N THR A 207 -48.92 61.49 41.54
CA THR A 207 -48.53 61.56 40.13
C THR A 207 -47.02 61.61 39.97
N ARG A 208 -46.34 62.43 40.77
CA ARG A 208 -44.87 62.50 40.78
C ARG A 208 -44.24 61.14 41.11
N ARG A 209 -44.75 60.46 42.14
CA ARG A 209 -44.31 59.12 42.55
C ARG A 209 -44.56 58.07 41.47
N MET A 210 -45.70 58.15 40.78
CA MET A 210 -46.04 57.28 39.65
C MET A 210 -45.09 57.47 38.48
N ASP A 211 -44.76 58.70 38.12
CA ASP A 211 -43.82 59.00 37.02
C ASP A 211 -42.40 58.54 37.35
N GLU A 212 -41.96 58.73 38.60
CA GLU A 212 -40.70 58.17 39.09
C GLU A 212 -40.69 56.63 38.98
N THR A 213 -41.75 55.98 39.47
CA THR A 213 -41.90 54.51 39.45
C THR A 213 -41.91 53.99 38.01
N LYS A 214 -42.65 54.62 37.11
CA LYS A 214 -42.68 54.29 35.68
C LYS A 214 -41.27 54.35 35.10
N THR A 215 -40.55 55.45 35.32
CA THR A 215 -39.20 55.61 34.78
C THR A 215 -38.22 54.56 35.30
N LYS A 216 -38.34 54.15 36.57
CA LYS A 216 -37.43 53.17 37.19
C LYS A 216 -37.79 51.71 36.92
N CYS A 217 -39.08 51.37 36.86
CA CYS A 217 -39.54 49.98 36.76
C CYS A 217 -39.80 49.54 35.31
N GLN A 218 -40.05 50.47 34.38
CA GLN A 218 -40.41 50.12 33.01
C GLN A 218 -39.32 49.32 32.29
N GLU A 219 -38.04 49.63 32.51
CA GLU A 219 -36.94 48.85 31.92
C GLU A 219 -36.88 47.43 32.48
N LEU A 220 -37.01 47.25 33.80
CA LEU A 220 -37.07 45.91 34.41
C LEU A 220 -38.27 45.11 33.92
N ALA A 221 -39.43 45.76 33.78
CA ALA A 221 -40.66 45.13 33.31
C ALA A 221 -40.58 44.64 31.85
N ARG A 222 -39.64 45.17 31.04
CA ARG A 222 -39.35 44.63 29.70
C ARG A 222 -38.66 43.26 29.77
N GLY A 223 -38.05 42.90 30.90
CA GLY A 223 -37.38 41.62 31.07
C GLY A 223 -36.36 41.38 29.96
N ARG A 224 -36.52 40.31 29.18
CA ARG A 224 -35.60 39.94 28.08
C ARG A 224 -35.52 41.00 26.99
N ASP A 225 -36.52 41.87 26.89
CA ASP A 225 -36.57 42.92 25.89
C ASP A 225 -35.80 44.19 26.27
N ALA A 226 -35.28 44.28 27.50
CA ALA A 226 -34.47 45.41 27.94
C ALA A 226 -33.14 45.46 27.16
N ASP A 227 -32.74 46.66 26.74
CA ASP A 227 -31.58 46.85 25.85
C ASP A 227 -30.27 46.31 26.45
N ALA A 228 -30.07 46.52 27.76
CA ALA A 228 -28.90 46.01 28.48
C ALA A 228 -28.83 44.47 28.49
N VAL A 229 -29.99 43.80 28.52
CA VAL A 229 -30.07 42.33 28.50
C VAL A 229 -29.77 41.83 27.09
N LYS A 230 -30.36 42.45 26.06
CA LYS A 230 -30.09 42.14 24.65
C LYS A 230 -28.60 42.28 24.32
N ASP A 231 -27.97 43.37 24.75
CA ASP A 231 -26.53 43.60 24.56
C ASP A 231 -25.68 42.55 25.29
N ALA A 232 -26.00 42.21 26.54
CA ALA A 232 -25.28 41.19 27.31
C ALA A 232 -25.39 39.79 26.65
N LEU A 233 -26.59 39.39 26.24
CA LEU A 233 -26.83 38.11 25.58
C LEU A 233 -26.17 38.06 24.19
N ALA A 234 -26.18 39.16 23.43
CA ALA A 234 -25.49 39.26 22.15
C ALA A 234 -23.97 39.06 22.31
N LYS A 235 -23.34 39.77 23.26
CA LYS A 235 -21.91 39.63 23.56
C LYS A 235 -21.52 38.20 23.94
N LEU A 236 -22.32 37.53 24.77
CA LEU A 236 -22.10 36.13 25.14
C LEU A 236 -22.33 35.17 23.97
N GLY A 237 -23.34 35.44 23.15
CA GLY A 237 -23.65 34.69 21.93
C GLY A 237 -22.48 34.72 20.94
N ASP A 238 -21.96 35.91 20.65
CA ASP A 238 -20.82 36.14 19.76
C ASP A 238 -19.56 35.46 20.29
N SER A 239 -19.28 35.59 21.59
CA SER A 239 -18.13 34.93 22.20
C SER A 239 -18.22 33.41 22.12
N SER A 240 -19.41 32.81 22.32
CA SER A 240 -19.55 31.34 22.21
C SER A 240 -19.49 30.86 20.75
N ARG A 241 -19.94 31.67 19.79
CA ARG A 241 -19.81 31.35 18.36
C ARG A 241 -18.35 31.37 17.93
N ALA A 242 -17.61 32.43 18.29
CA ALA A 242 -16.19 32.55 18.00
C ALA A 242 -15.37 31.38 18.59
N ARG A 243 -15.65 30.98 19.85
CA ARG A 243 -15.02 29.80 20.47
C ARG A 243 -15.29 28.51 19.68
N ARG A 244 -16.55 28.29 19.27
CA ARG A 244 -16.95 27.11 18.49
C ARG A 244 -16.26 27.06 17.12
N GLU A 245 -16.22 28.19 16.41
CA GLU A 245 -15.54 28.28 15.11
C GLU A 245 -14.05 27.96 15.21
N ILE A 246 -13.37 28.47 16.24
CA ILE A 246 -11.94 28.18 16.45
C ILE A 246 -11.73 26.72 16.86
N THR A 247 -12.56 26.20 17.75
CA THR A 247 -12.52 24.77 18.16
C THR A 247 -12.66 23.86 16.93
N GLU A 248 -13.60 24.17 16.04
CA GLU A 248 -13.79 23.43 14.79
C GLU A 248 -12.58 23.55 13.85
N ARG A 249 -11.98 24.74 13.71
CA ARG A 249 -10.73 24.91 12.94
C ARG A 249 -9.56 24.09 13.50
N ILE A 250 -9.44 24.01 14.83
CA ILE A 250 -8.45 23.14 15.48
C ILE A 250 -8.70 21.68 15.10
N HIS A 251 -9.96 21.21 15.19
CA HIS A 251 -10.31 19.85 14.82
C HIS A 251 -10.03 19.54 13.35
N GLN A 252 -10.35 20.47 12.44
CA GLN A 252 -10.05 20.34 11.01
C GLN A 252 -8.54 20.28 10.74
N ALA A 253 -7.74 21.11 11.42
CA ALA A 253 -6.29 21.07 11.30
C ALA A 253 -5.71 19.74 11.82
N LEU A 254 -6.27 19.17 12.91
CA LEU A 254 -5.88 17.83 13.39
C LEU A 254 -6.24 16.73 12.39
N ASP A 255 -7.43 16.78 11.78
CA ASP A 255 -7.82 15.82 10.75
C ASP A 255 -6.91 15.92 9.51
N GLN A 256 -6.57 17.14 9.07
CA GLN A 256 -5.61 17.37 7.98
C GLN A 256 -4.21 16.84 8.31
N ALA A 257 -3.74 17.01 9.55
CA ALA A 257 -2.48 16.46 10.01
C ALA A 257 -2.48 14.93 9.93
N GLY A 258 -3.54 14.27 10.44
CA GLY A 258 -3.69 12.82 10.36
C GLY A 258 -3.79 12.28 8.92
N ASN A 259 -4.54 12.97 8.05
CA ASN A 259 -4.67 12.59 6.64
C ASN A 259 -3.34 12.69 5.89
N SER A 260 -2.57 13.75 6.15
CA SER A 260 -1.24 13.92 5.55
C SER A 260 -0.31 12.77 5.95
N LEU A 261 -0.34 12.33 7.21
CA LEU A 261 0.47 11.21 7.69
C LEU A 261 0.12 9.87 7.02
N SER A 262 -1.15 9.64 6.67
CA SER A 262 -1.61 8.34 6.10
C SER A 262 -0.88 7.93 4.82
N GLY A 263 -0.34 8.88 4.05
CA GLY A 263 0.45 8.63 2.83
C GLY A 263 1.97 8.64 3.02
N ALA A 264 2.44 9.11 4.18
CA ALA A 264 3.85 9.42 4.38
C ALA A 264 4.74 8.17 4.49
N GLY A 265 4.20 6.99 4.82
CA GLY A 265 5.00 5.76 4.96
C GLY A 265 5.54 5.19 3.65
N ALA A 266 4.80 5.31 2.55
CA ALA A 266 5.04 4.54 1.32
C ALA A 266 5.72 5.32 0.17
N ARG A 267 5.63 6.65 0.14
CA ARG A 267 6.10 7.50 -0.99
C ARG A 267 7.55 7.96 -0.85
N THR A 268 8.17 8.53 -1.88
CA THR A 268 9.60 8.88 -1.86
C THR A 268 9.95 10.25 -1.26
N GLY A 269 8.99 11.07 -0.82
CA GLY A 269 9.21 12.45 -0.37
C GLY A 269 8.86 12.74 1.10
N THR A 270 9.19 13.95 1.57
CA THR A 270 8.82 14.48 2.90
C THR A 270 7.57 15.37 2.87
N SER A 271 6.99 15.63 1.70
CA SER A 271 5.88 16.57 1.50
C SER A 271 4.72 16.36 2.46
N GLU A 272 4.32 15.11 2.66
CA GLU A 272 3.24 14.71 3.55
C GLU A 272 3.56 15.01 5.03
N LEU A 273 4.82 14.85 5.44
CA LEU A 273 5.27 15.19 6.79
C LEU A 273 5.35 16.71 6.97
N ASP A 274 5.78 17.43 5.94
CA ASP A 274 5.80 18.90 5.92
C ASP A 274 4.38 19.49 5.99
N SER A 275 3.42 18.89 5.29
CA SER A 275 1.99 19.24 5.41
C SER A 275 1.46 18.99 6.82
N ALA A 276 1.80 17.85 7.45
CA ALA A 276 1.40 17.57 8.83
C ALA A 276 2.01 18.57 9.84
N LEU A 277 3.27 18.98 9.65
CA LEU A 277 3.91 20.03 10.44
C LEU A 277 3.25 21.40 10.21
N GLY A 278 2.82 21.70 8.98
CA GLY A 278 2.03 22.89 8.65
C GLY A 278 0.71 22.94 9.42
N SER A 279 -0.07 21.86 9.38
CA SER A 279 -1.31 21.73 10.15
C SER A 279 -1.07 21.80 11.66
N SER A 280 0.05 21.28 12.17
CA SER A 280 0.43 21.45 13.59
C SER A 280 0.67 22.93 13.97
N THR A 281 1.28 23.71 13.08
CA THR A 281 1.47 25.14 13.30
C THR A 281 0.11 25.85 13.36
N GLU A 282 -0.82 25.50 12.47
CA GLU A 282 -2.19 26.00 12.50
C GLU A 282 -2.91 25.66 13.82
N VAL A 283 -2.77 24.42 14.31
CA VAL A 283 -3.29 24.02 15.63
C VAL A 283 -2.74 24.91 16.75
N ALA A 284 -1.44 25.21 16.75
CA ALA A 284 -0.84 26.10 17.75
C ALA A 284 -1.43 27.53 17.67
N THR A 285 -1.51 28.09 16.46
CA THR A 285 -2.08 29.44 16.25
C THR A 285 -3.54 29.52 16.70
N GLN A 286 -4.35 28.52 16.36
CA GLN A 286 -5.76 28.49 16.75
C GLN A 286 -5.93 28.25 18.26
N LEU A 287 -5.06 27.45 18.90
CA LEU A 287 -5.04 27.30 20.37
C LEU A 287 -4.71 28.63 21.07
N ASP A 288 -3.76 29.41 20.57
CA ASP A 288 -3.45 30.73 21.13
C ASP A 288 -4.63 31.71 20.97
N GLN A 289 -5.31 31.69 19.82
CA GLN A 289 -6.54 32.47 19.61
C GLN A 289 -7.66 32.03 20.56
N LEU A 290 -7.85 30.72 20.74
CA LEU A 290 -8.82 30.17 21.68
C LEU A 290 -8.50 30.58 23.12
N ARG A 291 -7.21 30.63 23.50
CA ARG A 291 -6.77 31.03 24.85
C ARG A 291 -7.25 32.43 25.24
N ASN A 292 -7.25 33.36 24.28
CA ASN A 292 -7.73 34.73 24.50
C ASN A 292 -9.26 34.86 24.58
N MET A 293 -9.99 33.82 24.15
CA MET A 293 -11.47 33.81 24.08
C MET A 293 -12.14 32.76 24.95
N ARG A 294 -11.37 31.85 25.56
CA ARG A 294 -11.88 30.71 26.33
C ARG A 294 -12.81 31.12 27.47
N GLY A 295 -12.50 32.21 28.16
CA GLY A 295 -13.25 32.61 29.35
C GLY A 295 -13.31 31.48 30.38
N GLU A 296 -14.51 31.24 30.91
CA GLU A 296 -14.82 30.15 31.84
C GLU A 296 -15.26 28.84 31.16
N ASP A 297 -15.12 28.70 29.85
CA ASP A 297 -15.45 27.47 29.14
C ASP A 297 -14.45 26.34 29.46
N ASP A 298 -14.89 25.31 30.18
CA ASP A 298 -14.05 24.20 30.65
C ASP A 298 -13.38 23.43 29.50
N THR A 299 -14.08 23.26 28.38
CA THR A 299 -13.53 22.55 27.21
C THR A 299 -12.42 23.38 26.58
N ALA A 300 -12.66 24.67 26.36
CA ALA A 300 -11.67 25.58 25.81
C ALA A 300 -10.47 25.75 26.76
N LYS A 301 -10.68 25.81 28.08
CA LYS A 301 -9.61 25.78 29.10
C LYS A 301 -8.75 24.54 28.97
N ARG A 302 -9.36 23.36 29.00
CA ARG A 302 -8.64 22.08 28.86
C ARG A 302 -7.82 22.01 27.57
N MET A 303 -8.41 22.40 26.44
CA MET A 303 -7.70 22.45 25.15
C MET A 303 -6.50 23.39 25.23
N THR A 304 -6.69 24.60 25.72
CA THR A 304 -5.64 25.64 25.73
C THR A 304 -4.57 25.45 26.80
N ASP A 305 -4.85 24.68 27.86
CA ASP A 305 -3.87 24.37 28.92
C ASP A 305 -3.07 23.09 28.61
N VAL A 306 -3.68 22.07 27.99
CA VAL A 306 -3.04 20.76 27.77
C VAL A 306 -2.51 20.60 26.34
N TRP A 307 -3.29 20.98 25.32
CA TRP A 307 -2.97 20.65 23.94
C TRP A 307 -1.73 21.36 23.37
N PRO A 308 -1.31 22.56 23.82
CA PRO A 308 -0.07 23.17 23.31
C PRO A 308 1.16 22.28 23.51
N ASP A 309 1.32 21.67 24.68
CA ASP A 309 2.44 20.77 24.95
C ASP A 309 2.31 19.46 24.18
N LYS A 310 1.09 18.94 24.01
CA LYS A 310 0.84 17.77 23.16
C LYS A 310 1.09 18.03 21.69
N ASN A 311 0.84 19.25 21.22
CA ASN A 311 1.22 19.67 19.87
C ASN A 311 2.74 19.74 19.71
N LYS A 312 3.51 20.17 20.73
CA LYS A 312 4.98 20.10 20.70
C LYS A 312 5.49 18.66 20.65
N GLU A 313 4.92 17.77 21.46
CA GLU A 313 5.23 16.33 21.43
C GLU A 313 4.94 15.74 20.05
N PHE A 314 3.78 16.05 19.46
CA PHE A 314 3.41 15.66 18.11
C PHE A 314 4.42 16.14 17.06
N ARG A 315 4.77 17.43 17.07
CA ARG A 315 5.78 18.00 16.15
C ARG A 315 7.10 17.27 16.22
N ARG A 316 7.59 17.02 17.44
CA ARG A 316 8.82 16.27 17.66
C ARG A 316 8.74 14.88 17.05
N SER A 317 7.63 14.17 17.23
CA SER A 317 7.42 12.86 16.59
C SER A 317 7.43 12.94 15.06
N VAL A 318 6.79 13.94 14.46
CA VAL A 318 6.78 14.11 13.00
C VAL A 318 8.17 14.52 12.46
N GLU A 319 8.92 15.33 13.19
CA GLU A 319 10.31 15.67 12.84
C GLU A 319 11.23 14.44 12.88
N LEU A 320 11.05 13.53 13.84
CA LEU A 320 11.76 12.26 13.87
C LEU A 320 11.40 11.39 12.65
N LEU A 321 10.10 11.30 12.30
CA LEU A 321 9.68 10.62 11.07
C LEU A 321 10.32 11.25 9.82
N LYS A 322 10.46 12.58 9.79
CA LYS A 322 11.08 13.29 8.67
C LYS A 322 12.57 12.98 8.55
N GLN A 323 13.30 12.89 9.66
CA GLN A 323 14.70 12.45 9.66
C GLN A 323 14.85 11.03 9.11
N VAL A 324 13.96 10.12 9.51
CA VAL A 324 13.95 8.74 8.99
C VAL A 324 13.60 8.70 7.52
N LYS A 325 12.62 9.50 7.09
CA LYS A 325 12.16 9.56 5.71
C LYS A 325 13.27 9.93 4.74
N ALA A 326 14.13 10.88 5.11
CA ALA A 326 15.29 11.28 4.31
C ALA A 326 16.30 10.13 4.05
N GLN A 327 16.26 9.08 4.88
CA GLN A 327 17.17 7.94 4.80
C GLN A 327 16.47 6.62 4.44
N GLN A 328 15.14 6.62 4.28
CA GLN A 328 14.32 5.42 4.11
C GLN A 328 14.79 4.53 2.94
N PHE A 329 15.21 5.15 1.84
CA PHE A 329 15.63 4.47 0.61
C PHE A 329 17.14 4.25 0.51
N SER A 330 17.89 4.52 1.59
CA SER A 330 19.35 4.42 1.54
C SER A 330 19.87 2.97 1.39
N PHE A 331 19.00 1.98 1.54
CA PHE A 331 19.31 0.57 1.34
C PHE A 331 18.91 0.06 -0.06
N ASP A 332 18.16 0.85 -0.84
CA ASP A 332 17.54 0.34 -2.06
C ASP A 332 18.52 -0.08 -3.14
N GLY A 333 19.69 0.56 -3.19
CA GLY A 333 20.74 0.25 -4.17
C GLY A 333 21.61 -0.94 -3.80
N ILE A 334 21.62 -1.38 -2.53
CA ILE A 334 22.56 -2.41 -2.05
C ILE A 334 22.35 -3.76 -2.77
N PRO A 335 21.12 -4.29 -2.93
CA PRO A 335 20.93 -5.56 -3.61
C PRO A 335 21.46 -5.56 -5.06
N VAL A 336 21.25 -4.46 -5.78
CA VAL A 336 21.70 -4.31 -7.18
C VAL A 336 23.22 -4.19 -7.25
N ALA A 337 23.84 -3.44 -6.33
CA ALA A 337 25.28 -3.31 -6.24
C ALA A 337 25.94 -4.68 -5.96
N CYS A 338 25.43 -5.43 -4.99
CA CYS A 338 25.93 -6.77 -4.69
C CYS A 338 25.79 -7.72 -5.88
N LYS A 339 24.64 -7.75 -6.56
CA LYS A 339 24.48 -8.58 -7.76
C LYS A 339 25.50 -8.23 -8.85
N THR A 340 25.72 -6.94 -9.09
CA THR A 340 26.69 -6.46 -10.08
C THR A 340 28.11 -6.91 -9.74
N THR A 341 28.51 -6.78 -8.47
CA THR A 341 29.83 -7.23 -8.00
C THR A 341 29.97 -8.75 -8.05
N GLU A 342 28.90 -9.50 -7.76
CA GLU A 342 28.87 -10.97 -7.89
C GLU A 342 29.09 -11.39 -9.34
N ASP A 343 28.36 -10.76 -10.28
CA ASP A 343 28.51 -11.03 -11.72
C ASP A 343 29.93 -10.73 -12.22
N GLN A 344 30.58 -9.66 -11.71
CA GLN A 344 31.98 -9.34 -12.00
C GLN A 344 32.95 -10.40 -11.47
N LEU A 345 32.75 -10.86 -10.23
CA LEU A 345 33.55 -11.94 -9.64
C LEU A 345 33.39 -13.23 -10.45
N MET A 346 32.15 -13.63 -10.74
CA MET A 346 31.85 -14.85 -11.50
C MET A 346 32.28 -14.75 -12.97
N GLY A 347 32.32 -13.55 -13.55
CA GLY A 347 32.93 -13.30 -14.86
C GLY A 347 34.45 -13.56 -14.83
N THR A 348 35.13 -13.11 -13.77
CA THR A 348 36.56 -13.39 -13.56
C THR A 348 36.83 -14.89 -13.41
N VAL A 349 36.02 -15.58 -12.60
CA VAL A 349 36.10 -17.03 -12.41
C VAL A 349 35.95 -17.77 -13.75
N ARG A 350 34.91 -17.42 -14.53
CA ARG A 350 34.67 -18.03 -15.85
C ARG A 350 35.83 -17.81 -16.82
N ALA A 351 36.46 -16.64 -16.81
CA ALA A 351 37.60 -16.35 -17.67
C ALA A 351 38.78 -17.30 -17.37
N TYR A 352 39.14 -17.50 -16.10
CA TYR A 352 40.24 -18.41 -15.73
C TYR A 352 39.89 -19.89 -15.88
N LEU A 353 38.63 -20.29 -15.65
CA LEU A 353 38.20 -21.66 -15.94
C LEU A 353 38.21 -21.99 -17.44
N GLY A 354 38.03 -20.98 -18.32
CA GLY A 354 38.15 -21.12 -19.77
C GLY A 354 39.60 -21.10 -20.29
N ALA A 355 40.54 -20.58 -19.48
CA ALA A 355 41.96 -20.45 -19.80
C ALA A 355 42.82 -21.11 -18.70
N LEU A 356 42.70 -22.43 -18.56
CA LEU A 356 43.40 -23.21 -17.53
C LEU A 356 44.93 -23.11 -17.58
N ASP A 357 45.50 -22.50 -18.61
CA ASP A 357 46.93 -22.22 -18.71
C ASP A 357 47.42 -21.18 -17.72
N ASP A 358 46.53 -20.31 -17.28
CA ASP A 358 46.79 -19.27 -16.30
C ASP A 358 46.22 -19.67 -14.94
N ALA A 359 46.11 -20.98 -14.65
CA ALA A 359 45.51 -21.48 -13.41
C ALA A 359 46.19 -20.96 -12.14
N ASP A 360 47.52 -20.86 -12.09
CA ASP A 360 48.23 -20.33 -10.91
C ASP A 360 47.90 -18.86 -10.64
N GLU A 361 47.85 -18.05 -11.71
CA GLU A 361 47.41 -16.66 -11.65
C GLU A 361 45.92 -16.58 -11.30
N GLY A 362 45.10 -17.44 -11.88
CA GLY A 362 43.67 -17.56 -11.60
C GLY A 362 43.39 -17.88 -10.13
N VAL A 363 44.12 -18.81 -9.52
CA VAL A 363 44.03 -19.11 -8.08
C VAL A 363 44.29 -17.85 -7.27
N LYS A 364 45.37 -17.11 -7.58
CA LYS A 364 45.73 -15.88 -6.88
C LYS A 364 44.65 -14.80 -7.06
N VAL A 365 44.31 -14.46 -8.31
CA VAL A 365 43.38 -13.36 -8.64
C VAL A 365 41.97 -13.63 -8.14
N VAL A 366 41.46 -14.87 -8.29
CA VAL A 366 40.13 -15.25 -7.77
C VAL A 366 40.11 -15.17 -6.25
N THR A 367 41.16 -15.66 -5.57
CA THR A 367 41.29 -15.57 -4.10
C THR A 367 41.28 -14.10 -3.67
N GLU A 368 42.20 -13.28 -4.16
CA GLU A 368 42.34 -11.86 -3.79
C GLU A 368 41.06 -11.06 -4.05
N ARG A 369 40.43 -11.22 -5.24
CA ARG A 369 39.18 -10.53 -5.55
C ARG A 369 38.02 -10.98 -4.67
N SER A 370 37.90 -12.29 -4.42
CA SER A 370 36.83 -12.82 -3.59
C SER A 370 36.94 -12.36 -2.14
N GLU A 371 38.15 -12.28 -1.58
CA GLU A 371 38.39 -11.77 -0.22
C GLU A 371 38.15 -10.27 -0.12
N ARG A 372 38.61 -9.49 -1.11
CA ARG A 372 38.36 -8.05 -1.17
C ARG A 372 36.86 -7.75 -1.22
N PHE A 373 36.14 -8.35 -2.17
CA PHE A 373 34.71 -8.14 -2.30
C PHE A 373 33.93 -8.64 -1.09
N ALA A 374 34.33 -9.75 -0.46
CA ALA A 374 33.72 -10.21 0.78
C ALA A 374 33.91 -9.20 1.92
N THR A 375 35.11 -8.63 2.06
CA THR A 375 35.41 -7.62 3.09
C THR A 375 34.59 -6.34 2.87
N GLU A 376 34.59 -5.80 1.66
CA GLU A 376 33.81 -4.62 1.29
C GLU A 376 32.30 -4.84 1.49
N THR A 377 31.79 -6.01 1.08
CA THR A 377 30.38 -6.39 1.23
C THR A 377 29.98 -6.50 2.71
N ARG A 378 30.80 -7.13 3.56
CA ARG A 378 30.54 -7.21 5.01
C ARG A 378 30.52 -5.82 5.64
N GLN A 379 31.49 -4.97 5.32
CA GLN A 379 31.52 -3.60 5.82
C GLN A 379 30.29 -2.80 5.39
N GLN A 380 29.83 -2.97 4.16
CA GLN A 380 28.61 -2.33 3.65
C GLN A 380 27.36 -2.82 4.39
N LEU A 381 27.22 -4.13 4.61
CA LEU A 381 26.11 -4.70 5.38
C LEU A 381 26.14 -4.25 6.86
N ASP A 382 27.30 -4.26 7.51
CA ASP A 382 27.46 -3.79 8.89
C ASP A 382 27.14 -2.29 9.04
N ALA A 383 27.48 -1.49 8.02
CA ALA A 383 27.09 -0.07 7.97
C ALA A 383 25.58 0.09 7.79
N ALA A 384 24.95 -0.72 6.94
CA ALA A 384 23.52 -0.73 6.73
C ALA A 384 22.75 -1.16 8.00
N GLU A 385 23.23 -2.18 8.72
CA GLU A 385 22.65 -2.63 10.00
C GLU A 385 22.75 -1.57 11.09
N ARG A 386 23.92 -0.93 11.24
CA ARG A 386 24.10 0.18 12.19
C ARG A 386 23.15 1.33 11.89
N LYS A 387 23.04 1.69 10.61
CA LYS A 387 22.11 2.72 10.15
C LYS A 387 20.67 2.33 10.40
N TYR A 388 20.27 1.09 10.12
CA TYR A 388 18.92 0.60 10.42
C TYR A 388 18.61 0.71 11.93
N SER A 389 19.55 0.30 12.79
CA SER A 389 19.39 0.36 14.25
C SER A 389 19.21 1.81 14.75
N GLU A 390 19.94 2.77 14.19
CA GLU A 390 19.77 4.19 14.49
C GLU A 390 18.38 4.68 14.09
N GLN A 391 17.93 4.33 12.89
CA GLN A 391 16.63 4.73 12.34
C GLN A 391 15.46 4.08 13.08
N GLU A 392 15.60 2.82 13.48
CA GLU A 392 14.63 2.11 14.31
C GLU A 392 14.44 2.82 15.67
N ARG A 393 15.53 3.27 16.30
CA ARG A 393 15.43 4.06 17.55
C ARG A 393 14.64 5.35 17.36
N LEU A 394 14.83 6.07 16.24
CA LEU A 394 14.08 7.28 15.93
C LEU A 394 12.59 6.98 15.68
N LEU A 395 12.29 5.88 15.00
CA LEU A 395 10.92 5.42 14.75
C LEU A 395 10.21 5.04 16.06
N GLU A 396 10.89 4.32 16.97
CA GLU A 396 10.34 4.00 18.28
C GLU A 396 10.12 5.24 19.16
N GLU A 397 11.04 6.21 19.14
CA GLU A 397 10.85 7.49 19.81
C GLU A 397 9.66 8.25 19.22
N ALA A 398 9.49 8.26 17.90
CA ALA A 398 8.33 8.90 17.25
C ALA A 398 6.99 8.27 17.69
N LYS A 399 6.96 6.93 17.85
CA LYS A 399 5.77 6.18 18.32
C LYS A 399 5.37 6.50 19.77
N ARG A 400 6.24 7.13 20.57
CA ARG A 400 5.93 7.49 21.98
C ARG A 400 4.88 8.59 22.12
N PHE A 401 4.55 9.32 21.05
CA PHE A 401 3.39 10.20 21.08
C PHE A 401 2.14 9.35 21.31
N ALA A 402 1.48 9.56 22.46
CA ALA A 402 0.43 8.67 22.97
C ALA A 402 -0.88 9.39 23.32
N PHE A 403 -0.98 10.70 23.07
CA PHE A 403 -2.15 11.49 23.44
C PHE A 403 -3.40 11.09 22.63
N ASP A 404 -4.52 10.87 23.31
CA ASP A 404 -5.68 10.15 22.74
C ASP A 404 -7.03 10.85 22.96
N GLU A 405 -7.00 12.14 23.30
CA GLU A 405 -8.17 12.97 23.53
C GLU A 405 -8.79 13.45 22.20
N GLY A 406 -10.07 13.11 21.97
CA GLY A 406 -10.81 13.55 20.78
C GLY A 406 -10.10 13.18 19.47
N ARG A 407 -9.86 14.19 18.62
CA ARG A 407 -9.24 14.04 17.30
C ARG A 407 -7.74 13.72 17.36
N TRP A 408 -7.08 13.94 18.50
CA TRP A 408 -5.68 13.55 18.69
C TRP A 408 -5.46 12.04 18.61
N ARG A 409 -6.47 11.24 18.96
CA ARG A 409 -6.41 9.78 18.81
C ARG A 409 -6.10 9.38 17.37
N SER A 410 -6.80 9.96 16.41
CA SER A 410 -6.55 9.70 14.99
C SER A 410 -5.14 10.14 14.59
N VAL A 411 -4.68 11.31 15.05
CA VAL A 411 -3.31 11.78 14.77
C VAL A 411 -2.26 10.82 15.34
N ARG A 412 -2.43 10.38 16.59
CA ARG A 412 -1.58 9.39 17.25
C ARG A 412 -1.49 8.09 16.46
N ASP A 413 -2.63 7.53 16.09
CA ASP A 413 -2.70 6.27 15.35
C ASP A 413 -1.97 6.42 14.00
N ARG A 414 -2.16 7.54 13.29
CA ARG A 414 -1.47 7.81 12.03
C ARG A 414 0.04 8.01 12.16
N VAL A 415 0.52 8.63 13.25
CA VAL A 415 1.97 8.70 13.55
C VAL A 415 2.54 7.30 13.72
N GLN A 416 1.88 6.45 14.52
CA GLN A 416 2.34 5.09 14.81
C GLN A 416 2.29 4.17 13.57
N GLU A 417 1.23 4.27 12.76
CA GLU A 417 1.09 3.57 11.48
C GLU A 417 2.20 3.97 10.51
N THR A 418 2.47 5.28 10.38
CA THR A 418 3.53 5.82 9.52
C THR A 418 4.89 5.31 9.95
N ALA A 419 5.20 5.38 11.26
CA ALA A 419 6.45 4.86 11.80
C ALA A 419 6.62 3.37 11.49
N SER A 420 5.56 2.59 11.70
CA SER A 420 5.56 1.14 11.46
C SER A 420 5.69 0.79 9.97
N ALA A 421 5.12 1.60 9.07
CA ALA A 421 5.27 1.43 7.63
C ALA A 421 6.73 1.68 7.18
N MET A 422 7.36 2.74 7.68
CA MET A 422 8.78 3.04 7.40
C MET A 422 9.70 1.94 7.95
N GLN A 423 9.48 1.49 9.20
CA GLN A 423 10.25 0.42 9.82
C GLN A 423 10.16 -0.88 9.01
N ARG A 424 8.94 -1.27 8.59
CA ARG A 424 8.72 -2.47 7.77
C ARG A 424 9.46 -2.37 6.45
N HIS A 425 9.33 -1.25 5.74
CA HIS A 425 10.02 -1.06 4.46
C HIS A 425 11.54 -1.20 4.62
N MET A 426 12.13 -0.47 5.57
CA MET A 426 13.58 -0.49 5.77
C MET A 426 14.09 -1.88 6.18
N ARG A 427 13.33 -2.59 7.03
CA ARG A 427 13.66 -3.97 7.43
C ARG A 427 13.66 -4.90 6.23
N THR A 428 12.60 -4.87 5.42
CA THR A 428 12.50 -5.68 4.20
C THR A 428 13.67 -5.42 3.27
N ARG A 429 14.04 -4.15 3.02
CA ARG A 429 15.15 -3.80 2.13
C ARG A 429 16.51 -4.23 2.68
N LEU A 430 16.72 -4.17 4.00
CA LEU A 430 17.92 -4.69 4.65
C LEU A 430 18.00 -6.22 4.53
N ASP A 431 16.90 -6.93 4.76
CA ASP A 431 16.86 -8.40 4.64
C ASP A 431 17.11 -8.84 3.18
N GLU A 432 16.52 -8.16 2.19
CA GLU A 432 16.81 -8.37 0.77
C GLU A 432 18.28 -8.11 0.43
N SER A 433 18.88 -7.08 1.04
CA SER A 433 20.31 -6.78 0.88
C SER A 433 21.18 -7.91 1.44
N LYS A 434 20.86 -8.42 2.63
CA LYS A 434 21.58 -9.57 3.23
C LYS A 434 21.52 -10.80 2.36
N VAL A 435 20.36 -11.11 1.78
CA VAL A 435 20.20 -12.25 0.87
C VAL A 435 21.00 -12.04 -0.41
N ALA A 436 20.86 -10.89 -1.08
CA ALA A 436 21.55 -10.59 -2.33
C ALA A 436 23.08 -10.56 -2.18
N CYS A 437 23.57 -10.06 -1.04
CA CYS A 437 24.99 -9.98 -0.75
C CYS A 437 25.56 -11.26 -0.10
N GLY A 438 24.71 -12.23 0.25
CA GLY A 438 25.08 -13.37 1.08
C GLY A 438 26.21 -14.21 0.48
N LYS A 439 26.13 -14.51 -0.81
CA LYS A 439 27.18 -15.24 -1.54
C LYS A 439 28.51 -14.48 -1.62
N LEU A 440 28.46 -13.17 -1.91
CA LEU A 440 29.65 -12.32 -1.94
C LEU A 440 30.33 -12.24 -0.57
N SER A 441 29.54 -12.10 0.49
CA SER A 441 30.04 -12.00 1.87
C SER A 441 30.82 -13.23 2.33
N GLN A 442 30.68 -14.38 1.66
CA GLN A 442 31.41 -15.61 1.96
C GLN A 442 32.84 -15.61 1.38
N GLY A 443 33.12 -14.80 0.36
CA GLY A 443 34.44 -14.71 -0.28
C GLY A 443 34.94 -16.06 -0.79
N THR A 444 36.12 -16.47 -0.31
CA THR A 444 36.73 -17.77 -0.64
C THR A 444 35.95 -18.97 -0.12
N ASN A 445 35.04 -18.78 0.85
CA ASN A 445 34.16 -19.83 1.36
C ASN A 445 32.86 -19.98 0.55
N ASN A 446 32.62 -19.11 -0.44
CA ASN A 446 31.48 -19.27 -1.35
C ASN A 446 31.64 -20.60 -2.10
N PRO A 447 30.64 -21.51 -2.09
CA PRO A 447 30.73 -22.82 -2.75
C PRO A 447 31.16 -22.75 -4.22
N ASP A 448 30.68 -21.74 -4.96
CA ASP A 448 31.02 -21.53 -6.37
C ASP A 448 32.51 -21.19 -6.55
N ILE A 449 33.07 -20.39 -5.62
CA ILE A 449 34.49 -20.02 -5.59
C ILE A 449 35.35 -21.20 -5.12
N VAL A 450 34.94 -21.92 -4.06
CA VAL A 450 35.64 -23.12 -3.57
C VAL A 450 35.79 -24.15 -4.70
N ASN A 451 34.71 -24.42 -5.41
CA ASN A 451 34.71 -25.35 -6.54
C ASN A 451 35.62 -24.86 -7.67
N ALA A 452 35.55 -23.59 -8.04
CA ALA A 452 36.43 -23.02 -9.06
C ALA A 452 37.91 -23.10 -8.67
N LEU A 453 38.27 -22.70 -7.45
CA LEU A 453 39.63 -22.77 -6.94
C LEU A 453 40.14 -24.22 -6.88
N LYS A 454 39.28 -25.17 -6.56
CA LYS A 454 39.63 -26.60 -6.61
C LYS A 454 39.98 -27.03 -8.03
N VAL A 455 39.16 -26.69 -9.03
CA VAL A 455 39.43 -27.02 -10.45
C VAL A 455 40.75 -26.38 -10.92
N LEU A 456 41.00 -25.13 -10.56
CA LEU A 456 42.24 -24.43 -10.92
C LEU A 456 43.47 -25.07 -10.25
N ARG A 457 43.37 -25.44 -8.96
CA ARG A 457 44.47 -26.12 -8.23
C ARG A 457 44.74 -27.54 -8.73
N ASP A 458 43.68 -28.26 -9.11
CA ASP A 458 43.78 -29.65 -9.56
C ASP A 458 44.12 -29.76 -11.05
N ARG A 459 44.45 -28.66 -11.74
CA ARG A 459 44.75 -28.62 -13.18
C ARG A 459 45.80 -29.64 -13.61
N ASP A 460 46.94 -29.68 -12.91
CA ASP A 460 48.02 -30.61 -13.25
C ASP A 460 47.62 -32.07 -13.01
N LEU A 461 46.78 -32.33 -12.00
CA LEU A 461 46.21 -33.66 -11.76
C LEU A 461 45.23 -34.06 -12.87
N LEU A 462 44.40 -33.13 -13.36
CA LEU A 462 43.50 -33.35 -14.49
C LEU A 462 44.26 -33.63 -15.79
N VAL A 463 45.32 -32.85 -16.07
CA VAL A 463 46.21 -33.07 -17.21
C VAL A 463 46.87 -34.45 -17.10
N LYS A 464 47.44 -34.79 -15.94
CA LYS A 464 48.06 -36.10 -15.68
C LYS A 464 47.07 -37.25 -15.89
N THR A 465 45.87 -37.15 -15.32
CA THR A 465 44.83 -38.20 -15.42
C THR A 465 44.39 -38.40 -16.87
N THR A 466 44.25 -37.31 -17.63
CA THR A 466 43.93 -37.35 -19.07
C THR A 466 45.05 -38.05 -19.84
N LEU A 467 46.31 -37.67 -19.60
CA LEU A 467 47.47 -38.31 -20.24
C LEU A 467 47.60 -39.79 -19.90
N GLU A 468 47.35 -40.18 -18.65
CA GLU A 468 47.36 -41.59 -18.23
C GLU A 468 46.25 -42.38 -18.92
N ARG A 469 45.04 -41.82 -19.05
CA ARG A 469 43.95 -42.43 -19.81
C ARG A 469 44.33 -42.59 -21.28
N VAL A 470 44.77 -41.52 -21.92
CA VAL A 470 45.21 -41.52 -23.32
C VAL A 470 46.32 -42.56 -23.54
N ALA A 471 47.30 -42.64 -22.64
CA ALA A 471 48.38 -43.62 -22.74
C ALA A 471 47.85 -45.06 -22.65
N ARG A 472 46.95 -45.35 -21.70
CA ARG A 472 46.31 -46.68 -21.58
C ARG A 472 45.51 -47.02 -22.83
N ASP A 473 44.67 -46.11 -23.29
CA ASP A 473 43.79 -46.34 -24.44
C ASP A 473 44.60 -46.48 -25.74
N TYR A 474 45.73 -45.77 -25.85
CA TYR A 474 46.67 -45.94 -26.96
C TYR A 474 47.40 -47.28 -26.91
N GLU A 475 47.79 -47.78 -25.72
CA GLU A 475 48.33 -49.14 -25.57
C GLU A 475 47.31 -50.22 -25.93
N GLU A 476 46.05 -50.05 -25.52
CA GLU A 476 44.96 -50.95 -25.91
C GLU A 476 44.73 -50.93 -27.42
N TRP A 477 44.64 -49.73 -28.02
CA TRP A 477 44.55 -49.55 -29.45
C TRP A 477 45.71 -50.24 -30.18
N LYS A 478 46.95 -50.14 -29.66
CA LYS A 478 48.11 -50.84 -30.24
C LYS A 478 47.98 -52.35 -30.17
N LYS A 479 47.43 -52.91 -29.09
CA LYS A 479 47.19 -54.36 -28.95
C LYS A 479 46.15 -54.84 -29.95
N GLU A 480 45.03 -54.15 -30.08
CA GLU A 480 43.97 -54.49 -31.04
C GLU A 480 44.48 -54.41 -32.49
N ARG A 481 45.25 -53.37 -32.83
CA ARG A 481 45.88 -53.22 -34.15
C ARG A 481 46.76 -54.41 -34.53
N ARG A 482 47.31 -55.19 -33.58
CA ARG A 482 48.14 -56.37 -33.92
C ARG A 482 47.39 -57.37 -34.80
N GLY A 483 46.06 -57.42 -34.76
CA GLY A 483 45.25 -58.24 -35.67
C GLY A 483 45.34 -57.85 -37.15
N LEU A 484 45.77 -56.61 -37.46
CA LEU A 484 45.98 -56.07 -38.81
C LEU A 484 47.42 -56.19 -39.32
N LYS A 485 48.37 -56.59 -38.45
CA LYS A 485 49.76 -56.80 -38.86
C LYS A 485 49.88 -57.97 -39.86
N PRO A 486 50.93 -58.03 -40.68
CA PRO A 486 51.31 -59.25 -41.40
C PRO A 486 51.29 -60.45 -40.45
N GLY A 487 50.58 -61.53 -40.80
CA GLY A 487 50.41 -62.72 -39.95
C GLY A 487 49.38 -62.58 -38.81
N GLY A 488 48.71 -61.44 -38.67
CA GLY A 488 47.60 -61.28 -37.72
C GLY A 488 46.36 -62.08 -38.16
N ARG A 489 45.63 -62.66 -37.20
CA ARG A 489 44.50 -63.57 -37.45
C ARG A 489 43.50 -63.07 -38.51
N PHE A 490 43.13 -61.79 -38.43
CA PHE A 490 42.14 -61.20 -39.33
C PHE A 490 42.70 -60.98 -40.75
N ARG A 491 43.95 -60.55 -40.86
CA ARG A 491 44.63 -60.43 -42.16
C ARG A 491 44.86 -61.81 -42.79
N GLN A 492 45.20 -62.81 -41.97
CA GLN A 492 45.40 -64.18 -42.39
C GLN A 492 44.10 -64.82 -42.88
N GLU A 493 43.01 -64.72 -42.12
CA GLU A 493 41.69 -65.23 -42.55
C GLU A 493 41.24 -64.63 -43.89
N ASN A 494 41.49 -63.34 -44.12
CA ASN A 494 41.13 -62.69 -45.38
C ASN A 494 42.09 -63.03 -46.53
N ALA A 495 43.37 -63.24 -46.25
CA ALA A 495 44.32 -63.76 -47.22
C ALA A 495 43.99 -65.21 -47.61
N ASP A 496 43.57 -66.03 -46.64
CA ASP A 496 43.12 -67.41 -46.85
C ASP A 496 41.84 -67.46 -47.69
N LYS A 497 40.88 -66.55 -47.47
CA LYS A 497 39.70 -66.41 -48.35
C LYS A 497 40.10 -66.12 -49.79
N LEU A 498 41.07 -65.24 -49.99
CA LEU A 498 41.56 -64.88 -51.32
C LEU A 498 42.33 -66.06 -51.96
N LEU A 499 43.15 -66.76 -51.18
CA LEU A 499 43.84 -67.99 -51.61
C LEU A 499 42.84 -69.09 -51.99
N GLN A 500 41.80 -69.30 -51.18
CA GLN A 500 40.74 -70.26 -51.48
C GLN A 500 40.00 -69.90 -52.76
N ALA A 501 39.78 -68.60 -53.03
CA ALA A 501 39.18 -68.16 -54.30
C ALA A 501 40.05 -68.51 -55.52
N PHE A 502 41.38 -68.53 -55.39
CA PHE A 502 42.29 -69.00 -56.43
C PHE A 502 42.30 -70.51 -56.59
N CYS A 503 42.23 -71.27 -55.49
CA CYS A 503 42.54 -72.70 -55.49
C CYS A 503 41.35 -73.64 -55.76
N ASP A 504 40.12 -73.17 -55.57
CA ASP A 504 38.95 -74.05 -55.55
C ASP A 504 38.04 -73.91 -56.79
N GLN A 505 38.49 -73.61 -58.03
CA GLN A 505 37.54 -73.31 -59.14
C GLN A 505 37.93 -73.79 -60.57
N ASP A 506 36.94 -73.78 -61.49
CA ASP A 506 37.08 -73.89 -62.96
C ASP A 506 37.43 -72.53 -63.58
N GLU A 507 38.17 -72.57 -64.68
CA GLU A 507 38.91 -71.44 -65.27
C GLU A 507 38.02 -70.29 -65.76
N TYR A 508 36.82 -70.61 -66.28
CA TYR A 508 35.92 -69.61 -66.87
C TYR A 508 35.31 -68.62 -65.87
N GLN A 509 35.31 -68.94 -64.56
CA GLN A 509 34.75 -68.06 -63.51
C GLN A 509 35.80 -67.51 -62.54
N LEU A 510 37.07 -67.86 -62.77
CA LEU A 510 38.15 -67.60 -61.85
C LEU A 510 38.42 -66.10 -61.68
N ALA A 511 38.56 -65.35 -62.77
CA ALA A 511 38.87 -63.91 -62.73
C ALA A 511 37.80 -63.10 -61.98
N ASP A 512 36.52 -63.26 -62.35
CA ASP A 512 35.41 -62.54 -61.73
C ASP A 512 35.26 -62.86 -60.24
N ARG A 513 35.43 -64.13 -59.85
CA ARG A 513 35.32 -64.51 -58.44
C ARG A 513 36.49 -64.01 -57.61
N VAL A 514 37.72 -64.19 -58.08
CA VAL A 514 38.92 -63.70 -57.39
C VAL A 514 38.85 -62.18 -57.23
N GLN A 515 38.44 -61.44 -58.27
CA GLN A 515 38.29 -59.99 -58.19
C GLN A 515 37.19 -59.58 -57.19
N ARG A 516 36.03 -60.26 -57.18
CA ARG A 516 34.97 -59.99 -56.17
C ARG A 516 35.44 -60.26 -54.75
N VAL A 517 36.11 -61.38 -54.50
CA VAL A 517 36.64 -61.71 -53.17
C VAL A 517 37.73 -60.72 -52.76
N ALA A 518 38.58 -60.28 -53.71
CA ALA A 518 39.57 -59.25 -53.45
C ALA A 518 38.93 -57.91 -53.05
N ASP A 519 37.87 -57.48 -53.75
CA ASP A 519 37.13 -56.25 -53.42
C ASP A 519 36.37 -56.37 -52.08
N GLU A 520 35.80 -57.53 -51.77
CA GLU A 520 35.17 -57.82 -50.48
C GLU A 520 36.19 -57.71 -49.34
N VAL A 521 37.33 -58.39 -49.47
CA VAL A 521 38.42 -58.34 -48.51
C VAL A 521 38.94 -56.92 -48.35
N ALA A 522 39.14 -56.19 -49.44
CA ALA A 522 39.58 -54.79 -49.41
C ALA A 522 38.57 -53.87 -48.69
N SER A 523 37.26 -54.07 -48.93
CA SER A 523 36.20 -53.32 -48.24
C SER A 523 36.18 -53.59 -46.73
N VAL A 524 36.23 -54.86 -46.35
CA VAL A 524 36.23 -55.28 -44.93
C VAL A 524 37.47 -54.75 -44.21
N MET A 525 38.65 -54.91 -44.80
CA MET A 525 39.91 -54.44 -44.24
C MET A 525 39.97 -52.90 -44.21
N GLY A 526 39.44 -52.22 -45.24
CA GLY A 526 39.39 -50.76 -45.31
C GLY A 526 38.43 -50.14 -44.30
N ASN A 527 37.29 -50.80 -44.02
CA ASN A 527 36.39 -50.41 -42.93
C ASN A 527 37.08 -50.50 -41.57
N LEU A 528 37.77 -51.61 -41.32
CA LEU A 528 38.48 -51.83 -40.07
C LEU A 528 39.63 -50.82 -39.89
N GLN A 529 40.41 -50.56 -40.93
CA GLN A 529 41.46 -49.55 -40.92
C GLN A 529 40.90 -48.14 -40.58
N ARG A 530 39.78 -47.73 -41.19
CA ARG A 530 39.12 -46.45 -40.90
C ARG A 530 38.70 -46.35 -39.43
N GLN A 531 38.11 -47.40 -38.87
CA GLN A 531 37.73 -47.42 -37.45
C GLN A 531 38.93 -47.19 -36.52
N TYR A 532 40.07 -47.81 -36.82
CA TYR A 532 41.30 -47.59 -36.06
C TYR A 532 41.85 -46.17 -36.21
N LEU A 533 41.84 -45.61 -37.42
CA LEU A 533 42.25 -44.21 -37.66
C LEU A 533 41.34 -43.23 -36.90
N ASP A 534 40.03 -43.43 -36.92
CA ASP A 534 39.07 -42.59 -36.19
C ASP A 534 39.25 -42.67 -34.67
N ARG A 535 39.51 -43.86 -34.12
CA ARG A 535 39.84 -44.03 -32.69
C ARG A 535 41.16 -43.32 -32.35
N LEU A 536 42.18 -43.44 -33.18
CA LEU A 536 43.47 -42.76 -32.97
C LEU A 536 43.33 -41.23 -33.06
N LYS A 537 42.50 -40.72 -33.97
CA LYS A 537 42.20 -39.29 -34.10
C LYS A 537 41.52 -38.73 -32.84
N ARG A 538 40.56 -39.47 -32.26
CA ARG A 538 39.95 -39.10 -30.97
C ARG A 538 40.98 -39.01 -29.85
N LEU A 539 41.93 -39.96 -29.79
CA LEU A 539 43.03 -39.89 -28.82
C LEU A 539 43.94 -38.67 -29.04
N GLN A 540 44.19 -38.28 -30.30
CA GLN A 540 44.92 -37.05 -30.60
C GLN A 540 44.16 -35.78 -30.18
N GLU A 541 42.84 -35.76 -30.32
CA GLU A 541 42.00 -34.66 -29.84
C GLU A 541 42.04 -34.54 -28.32
N ASP A 542 42.02 -35.67 -27.60
CA ASP A 542 42.21 -35.71 -26.14
C ASP A 542 43.58 -35.17 -25.71
N VAL A 543 44.66 -35.51 -26.43
CA VAL A 543 46.00 -34.94 -26.19
C VAL A 543 46.02 -33.44 -26.45
N LYS A 544 45.35 -32.99 -27.53
CA LYS A 544 45.27 -31.58 -27.90
C LYS A 544 44.55 -30.76 -26.83
N ALA A 545 43.53 -31.31 -26.18
CA ALA A 545 42.79 -30.65 -25.11
C ALA A 545 43.65 -30.29 -23.89
N VAL A 546 44.77 -31.00 -23.69
CA VAL A 546 45.73 -30.75 -22.59
C VAL A 546 47.08 -30.22 -23.08
N GLU A 547 47.17 -29.85 -24.37
CA GLU A 547 48.44 -29.48 -25.00
C GLU A 547 49.06 -28.24 -24.36
N SER A 548 48.24 -27.36 -23.82
CA SER A 548 48.64 -26.06 -23.31
C SER A 548 49.19 -26.09 -21.87
N THR A 549 49.35 -27.29 -21.28
CA THR A 549 50.03 -27.49 -19.99
C THR A 549 51.39 -26.75 -19.92
N LYS A 550 51.58 -25.95 -18.85
CA LYS A 550 52.84 -25.24 -18.56
C LYS A 550 53.82 -26.09 -17.73
N ASN A 551 53.35 -27.20 -17.15
CA ASN A 551 54.18 -28.11 -16.39
C ASN A 551 55.20 -28.81 -17.34
N PRO A 552 56.51 -28.62 -17.16
CA PRO A 552 57.52 -29.12 -18.11
C PRO A 552 57.47 -30.64 -18.31
N THR A 553 57.22 -31.41 -17.24
CA THR A 553 57.15 -32.87 -17.28
C THR A 553 55.91 -33.34 -18.05
N LEU A 554 54.74 -32.76 -17.75
CA LEU A 554 53.50 -33.12 -18.46
C LEU A 554 53.54 -32.66 -19.92
N LYS A 555 54.13 -31.50 -20.21
CA LYS A 555 54.32 -31.00 -21.58
C LYS A 555 55.21 -31.93 -22.41
N ALA A 556 56.27 -32.47 -21.80
CA ALA A 556 57.12 -33.46 -22.46
C ALA A 556 56.33 -34.73 -22.83
N GLU A 557 55.45 -35.21 -21.94
CA GLU A 557 54.61 -36.38 -22.21
C GLU A 557 53.52 -36.10 -23.26
N VAL A 558 52.85 -34.93 -23.24
CA VAL A 558 51.97 -34.47 -24.33
C VAL A 558 52.69 -34.56 -25.68
N ASN A 559 53.89 -33.96 -25.76
CA ASN A 559 54.67 -33.92 -27.00
C ASN A 559 55.10 -35.33 -27.44
N ARG A 560 55.38 -36.23 -26.49
CA ARG A 560 55.69 -37.63 -26.78
C ARG A 560 54.48 -38.37 -27.35
N GLN A 561 53.32 -38.30 -26.68
CA GLN A 561 52.09 -38.95 -27.15
C GLN A 561 51.66 -38.40 -28.52
N LYS A 562 51.67 -37.07 -28.69
CA LYS A 562 51.36 -36.42 -29.97
C LYS A 562 52.25 -36.92 -31.11
N ARG A 563 53.57 -36.98 -30.91
CA ARG A 563 54.52 -37.50 -31.92
C ARG A 563 54.27 -38.97 -32.23
N ASN A 564 54.12 -39.81 -31.20
CA ASN A 564 53.88 -41.25 -31.37
C ASN A 564 52.59 -41.52 -32.15
N MET A 565 51.50 -40.87 -31.76
CA MET A 565 50.19 -41.04 -32.40
C MET A 565 50.19 -40.47 -33.82
N ALA A 566 50.79 -39.31 -34.07
CA ALA A 566 50.87 -38.73 -35.42
C ALA A 566 51.70 -39.61 -36.38
N ALA A 567 52.86 -40.09 -35.93
CA ALA A 567 53.67 -41.01 -36.71
C ALA A 567 52.90 -42.32 -37.00
N THR A 568 52.19 -42.84 -36.01
CA THR A 568 51.39 -44.07 -36.13
C THR A 568 50.20 -43.89 -37.08
N TYR A 569 49.50 -42.76 -37.01
CA TYR A 569 48.39 -42.42 -37.89
C TYR A 569 48.85 -42.44 -39.34
N LYS A 570 49.93 -41.70 -39.65
CA LYS A 570 50.50 -41.63 -41.00
C LYS A 570 50.91 -43.01 -41.51
N ARG A 571 51.60 -43.82 -40.68
CA ARG A 571 52.00 -45.18 -41.05
C ARG A 571 50.80 -46.08 -41.36
N LEU A 572 49.75 -46.01 -40.54
CA LEU A 572 48.55 -46.82 -40.75
C LEU A 572 47.80 -46.37 -42.02
N GLU A 573 47.74 -45.07 -42.28
CA GLU A 573 47.21 -44.48 -43.51
C GLU A 573 47.99 -44.95 -44.75
N ASP A 574 49.33 -44.88 -44.71
CA ASP A 574 50.23 -45.33 -45.78
C ASP A 574 50.10 -46.84 -46.05
N ALA A 575 50.02 -47.66 -44.99
CA ALA A 575 49.76 -49.09 -45.11
C ALA A 575 48.40 -49.40 -45.75
N GLY A 576 47.43 -48.49 -45.64
CA GLY A 576 46.15 -48.57 -46.33
C GLY A 576 46.24 -48.55 -47.85
N ASN A 577 47.23 -47.81 -48.33
CA ASN A 577 47.41 -47.53 -49.75
C ASN A 577 48.25 -48.60 -50.47
N LEU A 578 48.69 -49.63 -49.74
CA LEU A 578 49.59 -50.69 -50.20
C LEU A 578 48.98 -52.09 -49.90
N GLY A 579 49.09 -53.05 -50.82
CA GLY A 579 48.72 -54.45 -50.59
C GLY A 579 47.23 -54.82 -50.79
N ILE A 580 46.72 -55.72 -49.94
CA ILE A 580 45.40 -56.39 -50.10
C ILE A 580 44.20 -55.43 -50.13
N LEU A 581 44.38 -54.21 -49.61
CA LEU A 581 43.40 -53.13 -49.61
C LEU A 581 43.15 -52.52 -50.99
N ARG A 582 43.96 -52.85 -52.00
CA ARG A 582 43.73 -52.46 -53.40
C ARG A 582 42.66 -53.31 -54.10
N GLY A 583 42.18 -54.38 -53.45
CA GLY A 583 41.16 -55.28 -53.99
C GLY A 583 41.57 -55.83 -55.36
N ARG A 584 40.69 -55.72 -56.36
CA ARG A 584 40.96 -56.12 -57.74
C ARG A 584 42.14 -55.40 -58.40
N ASN A 585 42.54 -54.23 -57.89
CA ASN A 585 43.69 -53.48 -58.41
C ASN A 585 45.01 -53.92 -57.75
N ASN A 586 45.02 -54.99 -56.96
CA ASN A 586 46.23 -55.54 -56.37
C ASN A 586 47.11 -56.16 -57.48
N PRO A 587 48.36 -55.70 -57.68
CA PRO A 587 49.26 -56.22 -58.71
C PRO A 587 49.51 -57.74 -58.62
N MET A 588 49.56 -58.31 -57.41
CA MET A 588 49.79 -59.76 -57.23
C MET A 588 48.56 -60.57 -57.62
N VAL A 589 47.37 -60.08 -57.28
CA VAL A 589 46.11 -60.72 -57.70
C VAL A 589 46.05 -60.79 -59.23
N ASN A 590 46.37 -59.69 -59.90
CA ASN A 590 46.41 -59.64 -61.36
C ASN A 590 47.52 -60.53 -61.95
N MET A 591 48.72 -60.54 -61.35
CA MET A 591 49.82 -61.41 -61.78
C MET A 591 49.45 -62.91 -61.71
N TYR A 592 48.76 -63.34 -60.65
CA TYR A 592 48.31 -64.74 -60.52
C TYR A 592 47.22 -65.09 -61.52
N LEU A 593 46.28 -64.18 -61.80
CA LEU A 593 45.29 -64.37 -62.87
C LEU A 593 45.97 -64.51 -64.24
N GLU A 594 46.94 -63.65 -64.54
CA GLU A 594 47.71 -63.73 -65.80
C GLU A 594 48.51 -65.04 -65.92
N ASN A 595 49.11 -65.53 -64.83
CA ASN A 595 49.89 -66.76 -64.85
C ASN A 595 49.02 -68.00 -65.17
N GLY A 596 47.74 -68.00 -64.76
CA GLY A 596 46.79 -69.07 -65.07
C GLY A 596 46.51 -69.16 -66.54
N ASN A 597 46.16 -68.03 -67.15
CA ASN A 597 45.93 -67.92 -68.58
C ASN A 597 47.16 -68.36 -69.39
N LYS A 598 48.37 -67.97 -68.95
CA LYS A 598 49.63 -68.38 -69.59
C LYS A 598 49.86 -69.89 -69.51
N LYS A 599 49.54 -70.53 -68.37
CA LYS A 599 49.69 -71.98 -68.21
C LYS A 599 48.72 -72.75 -69.09
N HIS A 600 47.44 -72.36 -69.16
CA HIS A 600 46.47 -72.99 -70.04
C HIS A 600 46.94 -72.94 -71.51
N LEU A 601 47.33 -71.74 -71.98
CA LEU A 601 47.85 -71.54 -73.33
C LEU A 601 49.11 -72.38 -73.62
N ALA A 602 50.01 -72.53 -72.65
CA ALA A 602 51.22 -73.35 -72.82
C ALA A 602 50.90 -74.83 -73.07
N TYR A 603 49.86 -75.38 -72.44
CA TYR A 603 49.42 -76.76 -72.70
C TYR A 603 48.74 -76.91 -74.07
N GLN A 604 48.08 -75.86 -74.57
CA GLN A 604 47.49 -75.84 -75.91
C GLN A 604 48.54 -75.78 -77.03
N THR A 605 49.70 -75.15 -76.79
CA THR A 605 50.70 -74.85 -77.84
C THR A 605 51.22 -76.10 -78.58
N GLY A 606 51.15 -77.29 -77.96
CA GLY A 606 51.57 -78.57 -78.58
C GLY A 606 50.48 -79.29 -79.39
N CYS A 607 49.29 -78.70 -79.51
CA CYS A 607 48.13 -79.37 -80.09
C CYS A 607 48.09 -79.27 -81.62
N THR A 608 47.57 -80.29 -82.30
CA THR A 608 47.33 -80.21 -83.75
C THR A 608 46.29 -79.16 -84.09
N ALA A 609 45.25 -79.03 -83.25
CA ALA A 609 44.36 -77.88 -83.23
C ALA A 609 44.09 -77.46 -81.79
N MET A 610 44.21 -76.16 -81.54
CA MET A 610 43.83 -75.51 -80.29
C MET A 610 42.40 -75.01 -80.42
N GLU A 611 41.64 -75.05 -79.33
CA GLU A 611 40.33 -74.40 -79.26
C GLU A 611 39.39 -74.84 -80.40
N TYR A 612 39.36 -76.15 -80.72
CA TYR A 612 38.62 -76.69 -81.85
C TYR A 612 37.11 -76.66 -81.59
N GLU A 613 36.36 -75.98 -82.46
CA GLU A 613 34.92 -75.81 -82.31
C GLU A 613 34.11 -77.03 -82.79
N ILE A 614 33.13 -77.42 -81.96
CA ILE A 614 32.11 -78.40 -82.30
C ILE A 614 30.72 -77.86 -81.89
N PRO A 615 29.62 -78.39 -82.46
CA PRO A 615 28.28 -78.12 -81.92
C PRO A 615 28.22 -78.42 -80.42
N GLY A 616 27.80 -77.44 -79.60
CA GLY A 616 27.78 -77.60 -78.14
C GLY A 616 29.07 -77.21 -77.41
N GLY A 617 30.07 -76.65 -78.11
CA GLY A 617 31.17 -75.90 -77.50
C GLY A 617 32.54 -76.19 -78.11
N ARG A 618 33.60 -75.89 -77.36
CA ARG A 618 34.98 -75.88 -77.84
C ARG A 618 35.83 -76.90 -77.09
N ILE A 619 36.67 -77.61 -77.81
CA ILE A 619 37.66 -78.55 -77.27
C ILE A 619 38.98 -77.79 -77.11
N ASP A 620 39.59 -77.85 -75.93
CA ASP A 620 40.83 -77.09 -75.69
C ASP A 620 41.98 -77.53 -76.60
N CYS A 621 42.12 -78.84 -76.81
CA CYS A 621 43.22 -79.40 -77.57
C CYS A 621 42.84 -80.69 -78.31
N VAL A 622 43.19 -80.77 -79.59
CA VAL A 622 43.05 -81.97 -80.41
C VAL A 622 44.41 -82.35 -80.97
N ASN A 623 44.82 -83.59 -80.74
CA ASN A 623 45.98 -84.18 -81.38
C ASN A 623 45.57 -85.25 -82.38
N VAL A 624 46.08 -85.17 -83.60
CA VAL A 624 45.76 -86.12 -84.67
C VAL A 624 46.99 -86.97 -84.98
N SER A 625 46.80 -88.29 -84.99
CA SER A 625 47.78 -89.29 -85.41
C SER A 625 47.13 -90.24 -86.43
N ASP A 626 47.92 -91.00 -87.19
CA ASP A 626 47.42 -91.76 -88.35
C ASP A 626 46.29 -92.73 -87.99
N GLY A 627 45.04 -92.29 -88.25
CA GLY A 627 43.81 -93.02 -87.99
C GLY A 627 43.30 -92.98 -86.54
N SER A 628 43.86 -92.13 -85.66
CA SER A 628 43.36 -91.94 -84.29
C SER A 628 43.65 -90.55 -83.73
N CYS A 629 42.77 -90.04 -82.87
CA CYS A 629 42.93 -88.71 -82.26
C CYS A 629 42.88 -88.74 -80.74
N GLU A 630 43.49 -87.74 -80.11
CA GLU A 630 43.35 -87.45 -78.69
C GLU A 630 42.61 -86.11 -78.52
N VAL A 631 41.46 -86.14 -77.85
CA VAL A 631 40.70 -84.97 -77.43
C VAL A 631 41.04 -84.70 -75.97
N ILE A 632 41.61 -83.52 -75.72
CA ILE A 632 42.12 -83.12 -74.42
C ILE A 632 41.39 -81.85 -73.99
N GLU A 633 40.73 -81.90 -72.83
CA GLU A 633 40.34 -80.69 -72.10
C GLU A 633 41.44 -80.35 -71.09
N ILE A 634 41.84 -79.09 -71.02
CA ILE A 634 42.94 -78.62 -70.17
C ILE A 634 42.31 -77.85 -69.01
N LYS A 635 42.59 -78.30 -67.78
CA LYS A 635 41.95 -77.74 -66.58
C LYS A 635 42.95 -77.48 -65.47
N PRO A 636 42.68 -76.51 -64.57
CA PRO A 636 43.45 -76.41 -63.34
C PRO A 636 43.26 -77.68 -62.49
N ASN A 637 44.32 -78.09 -61.77
CA ASN A 637 44.31 -79.25 -60.88
C ASN A 637 43.56 -78.97 -59.56
N SER A 638 42.28 -78.63 -59.64
CA SER A 638 41.37 -78.41 -58.50
C SER A 638 40.26 -79.45 -58.48
N SER A 639 39.60 -79.65 -57.33
CA SER A 639 38.43 -80.54 -57.20
C SER A 639 37.32 -80.20 -58.22
N SER A 640 37.03 -78.91 -58.37
CA SER A 640 36.09 -78.38 -59.36
C SER A 640 36.59 -78.47 -60.79
N GLY A 641 37.88 -78.17 -61.04
CA GLY A 641 38.48 -78.24 -62.38
C GLY A 641 38.51 -79.68 -62.90
N ARG A 642 38.78 -80.64 -62.02
CA ARG A 642 38.67 -82.08 -62.29
C ARG A 642 37.25 -82.47 -62.70
N SER A 643 36.27 -82.11 -61.87
CA SER A 643 34.85 -82.42 -62.12
C SER A 643 34.34 -81.78 -63.42
N ALA A 644 34.71 -80.52 -63.69
CA ALA A 644 34.33 -79.78 -64.89
C ALA A 644 34.97 -80.38 -66.16
N GLY A 645 36.25 -80.72 -66.11
CA GLY A 645 36.95 -81.35 -67.24
C GLY A 645 36.37 -82.71 -67.60
N GLU A 646 36.06 -83.55 -66.60
CA GLU A 646 35.42 -84.85 -66.81
C GLU A 646 34.03 -84.72 -67.44
N ALA A 647 33.22 -83.78 -66.93
CA ALA A 647 31.90 -83.49 -67.49
C ALA A 647 31.99 -82.97 -68.94
N GLN A 648 32.96 -82.10 -69.23
CA GLN A 648 33.20 -81.59 -70.58
C GLN A 648 33.60 -82.73 -71.51
N ILE A 649 34.58 -83.55 -71.16
CA ILE A 649 35.00 -84.70 -71.96
C ILE A 649 33.83 -85.65 -72.26
N ALA A 650 32.99 -85.97 -71.27
CA ALA A 650 31.81 -86.81 -71.47
C ALA A 650 30.84 -86.20 -72.50
N SER A 651 30.61 -84.88 -72.41
CA SER A 651 29.80 -84.14 -73.39
C SER A 651 30.43 -84.14 -74.78
N ARG A 652 31.74 -83.85 -74.89
CA ARG A 652 32.47 -83.86 -76.17
C ARG A 652 32.42 -85.22 -76.86
N LYS A 653 32.55 -86.30 -76.09
CA LYS A 653 32.44 -87.68 -76.59
C LYS A 653 31.08 -87.92 -77.23
N SER A 654 30.00 -87.62 -76.51
CA SER A 654 28.64 -87.78 -77.03
C SER A 654 28.41 -87.00 -78.33
N VAL A 655 28.90 -85.76 -78.41
CA VAL A 655 28.75 -84.92 -79.60
C VAL A 655 29.52 -85.48 -80.79
N LEU A 656 30.79 -85.86 -80.60
CA LEU A 656 31.63 -86.33 -81.70
C LEU A 656 31.16 -87.69 -82.24
N GLU A 657 30.71 -88.59 -81.37
CA GLU A 657 30.10 -89.85 -81.80
C GLU A 657 28.81 -89.62 -82.60
N ASP A 658 27.99 -88.63 -82.21
CA ASP A 658 26.79 -88.28 -82.95
C ASP A 658 27.08 -87.68 -84.32
N LEU A 659 28.06 -86.78 -84.40
CA LEU A 659 28.53 -86.23 -85.68
C LEU A 659 29.08 -87.33 -86.59
N HIS A 660 29.76 -88.34 -86.03
CA HIS A 660 30.25 -89.49 -86.80
C HIS A 660 29.10 -90.32 -87.38
N ARG A 661 28.13 -90.71 -86.54
CA ARG A 661 26.96 -91.48 -86.99
C ARG A 661 26.19 -90.79 -88.11
N ASN A 662 26.13 -89.47 -88.07
CA ASN A 662 25.43 -88.66 -89.06
C ASN A 662 26.32 -88.21 -90.24
N ASN A 663 27.57 -88.67 -90.32
CA ASN A 663 28.56 -88.30 -91.34
C ASN A 663 28.81 -86.77 -91.45
N ARG A 664 28.80 -86.08 -90.31
CA ARG A 664 28.96 -84.61 -90.16
C ARG A 664 30.23 -84.21 -89.41
N LEU A 665 31.18 -85.14 -89.23
CA LEU A 665 32.47 -84.79 -88.62
C LEU A 665 33.21 -83.76 -89.48
N GLY A 666 33.77 -82.74 -88.83
CA GLY A 666 34.63 -81.77 -89.48
C GLY A 666 35.91 -82.42 -90.02
N GLY A 667 36.52 -81.80 -91.04
CA GLY A 667 37.64 -82.41 -91.79
C GLY A 667 38.83 -82.85 -90.93
N LEU A 668 39.12 -82.16 -89.83
CA LEU A 668 40.16 -82.59 -88.89
C LEU A 668 39.79 -83.90 -88.18
N MET A 669 38.55 -84.02 -87.71
CA MET A 669 38.07 -85.18 -86.97
C MET A 669 37.79 -86.40 -87.86
N GLN A 670 37.56 -86.20 -89.16
CA GLN A 670 37.48 -87.30 -90.12
C GLN A 670 38.78 -88.12 -90.18
N ARG A 671 39.93 -87.50 -89.90
CA ARG A 671 41.23 -88.19 -89.83
C ARG A 671 41.32 -89.17 -88.66
N CYS A 672 40.41 -89.08 -87.70
CA CYS A 672 40.31 -89.98 -86.57
C CYS A 672 39.47 -91.23 -86.89
N VAL A 673 38.86 -91.31 -88.08
CA VAL A 673 38.07 -92.47 -88.51
C VAL A 673 38.98 -93.47 -89.20
N LYS A 674 39.05 -94.70 -88.69
CA LYS A 674 39.77 -95.81 -89.31
C LYS A 674 38.87 -97.03 -89.35
N ASP A 675 38.80 -97.69 -90.51
CA ASP A 675 37.96 -98.86 -90.74
C ASP A 675 36.48 -98.62 -90.36
N GLY A 676 35.98 -97.41 -90.67
CA GLY A 676 34.61 -96.97 -90.41
C GLY A 676 34.30 -96.58 -88.95
N SER A 677 35.24 -96.78 -88.02
CA SER A 677 35.06 -96.49 -86.59
C SER A 677 35.79 -95.22 -86.18
N LEU A 678 35.14 -94.40 -85.33
CA LEU A 678 35.74 -93.19 -84.77
C LEU A 678 36.70 -93.55 -83.63
N ASN A 679 38.00 -93.38 -83.84
CA ASN A 679 39.03 -93.71 -82.85
C ASN A 679 39.50 -92.45 -82.14
N ILE A 680 38.84 -92.11 -81.03
CA ILE A 680 39.23 -90.97 -80.20
C ILE A 680 39.53 -91.44 -78.78
N ARG A 681 40.72 -91.07 -78.29
CA ARG A 681 41.07 -91.11 -76.87
C ARG A 681 40.67 -89.78 -76.25
N TYR A 682 39.91 -89.84 -75.17
CA TYR A 682 39.53 -88.66 -74.41
C TYR A 682 40.35 -88.58 -73.13
N SER A 683 40.91 -87.42 -72.83
CA SER A 683 41.66 -87.20 -71.59
C SER A 683 41.46 -85.78 -71.08
N VAL A 684 41.66 -85.59 -69.78
CA VAL A 684 41.76 -84.26 -69.18
C VAL A 684 43.19 -84.07 -68.73
N ARG A 685 43.83 -82.97 -69.13
CA ARG A 685 45.16 -82.60 -68.65
C ARG A 685 45.04 -81.54 -67.57
N TYR A 686 45.69 -81.79 -66.44
CA TYR A 686 45.66 -80.87 -65.31
C TYR A 686 46.95 -80.08 -65.19
N TYR A 687 46.85 -78.78 -64.88
CA TYR A 687 47.99 -77.94 -64.53
C TYR A 687 47.89 -77.39 -63.10
N GLU A 688 49.03 -77.29 -62.43
CA GLU A 688 49.10 -76.66 -61.10
C GLU A 688 48.90 -75.14 -61.23
N TYR A 689 47.88 -74.63 -60.54
CA TYR A 689 47.50 -73.21 -60.58
C TYR A 689 47.43 -72.54 -59.20
N CYS A 690 47.10 -73.29 -58.15
CA CYS A 690 46.96 -72.75 -56.79
C CYS A 690 48.27 -72.10 -56.30
N PRO A 691 48.25 -70.80 -55.91
CA PRO A 691 49.42 -70.14 -55.35
C PRO A 691 49.95 -70.87 -54.11
N VAL A 692 51.26 -71.11 -54.03
CA VAL A 692 51.85 -71.83 -52.89
C VAL A 692 52.15 -70.86 -51.77
N GLY A 693 51.17 -70.60 -50.89
CA GLY A 693 51.36 -69.85 -49.64
C GLY A 693 50.92 -68.38 -49.66
N ILE A 694 50.38 -67.94 -48.51
CA ILE A 694 49.83 -66.58 -48.30
C ILE A 694 50.84 -65.44 -48.41
N ALA A 695 52.13 -65.73 -48.18
CA ALA A 695 53.21 -64.74 -48.23
C ALA A 695 53.40 -64.12 -49.62
N HIS A 696 52.88 -64.75 -50.68
CA HIS A 696 53.05 -64.29 -52.05
C HIS A 696 51.91 -63.41 -52.57
N ILE A 697 50.80 -63.28 -51.85
CA ILE A 697 49.68 -62.42 -52.28
C ILE A 697 49.79 -61.01 -51.66
N ASP A 698 50.68 -60.85 -50.69
CA ASP A 698 50.92 -59.60 -49.95
C ASP A 698 52.31 -59.04 -50.31
N VAL A 699 52.36 -57.80 -50.81
CA VAL A 699 53.60 -57.25 -51.41
C VAL A 699 54.60 -56.75 -50.37
N GLN A 700 54.26 -56.63 -49.09
CA GLN A 700 55.24 -56.22 -48.08
C GLN A 700 55.06 -56.94 -46.74
N SER A 701 56.03 -57.80 -46.46
CA SER A 701 56.29 -58.44 -45.17
C SER A 701 57.26 -57.64 -44.29
N GLU A 702 57.53 -56.37 -44.60
CA GLU A 702 58.38 -55.56 -43.71
C GLU A 702 57.55 -55.12 -42.50
N ASP A 703 57.74 -55.85 -41.40
CA ASP A 703 57.47 -55.39 -40.05
C ASP A 703 58.53 -54.33 -39.71
N PRO A 704 58.19 -53.04 -39.54
CA PRO A 704 59.14 -52.01 -39.16
C PRO A 704 58.97 -51.59 -37.69
N ASP A 705 58.25 -52.41 -36.90
CA ASP A 705 58.27 -52.30 -35.44
C ASP A 705 59.37 -53.20 -34.82
N GLU A 706 60.23 -53.83 -35.65
CA GLU A 706 61.63 -54.19 -35.33
C GLU A 706 62.60 -53.27 -36.10
#